data_AF-A0A4Y9Y3M0-F1
#
_entry.id   AF-A0A4Y9Y3M0-F1
#
_cell.length_a   1.000
_cell.length_b   1.000
_cell.length_c   1.000
_cell.angle_alpha   90.00
_cell.angle_beta   90.00
_cell.angle_gamma   90.00
#
_symmetry.space_group_name_H-M   'P 1'
#
loop_
_entity.id
_entity.type
_entity.pdbx_description
1 polymer ?
#
loop_
_entity_poly.entity_id
_entity_poly.type
_entity_poly.pdbx_seq_one_letter_code
_entity_poly.pdbx_strand_id
1 'polypeptide(L)'
;MVKFSSLPAVLRNKKPTTYDEDDGWNFRPVFTTFQPQKPIPSTHTTVSRVDEITKSRPHRWRGIKQQFGDKIIWDVEPIKFVEAVWGFGLKDIPMPTFSPSDPSHTTGGHKAYQLRKTMLQDWMYHRGDQRLRKPLINIANDLLDQLCGATTTLECRSRKVPAQFWAHDQDGKEGQSKDALNMGFAVTVDSYQADPRWDFQLAFIKVKKRNAFPIVWRIAGPRLIAIDAATETNKRKRMRSEYNEEDIPEPKRMCTSTARVRERPVKTSSGGKIVKSQPTQKNTTRVLTDHEAQMVQRMNELMSTNVRLFGIGWLVENQHMRLCYGDRFGLVVTKRFKFLDEDRHLFLLAVAAMGQASIYEMGILPDLHFPTNERGEVEFVRYTGAQLRMKAFLPEASAQKDFTFDIETYAQPLYMESGMLSRGTSVLPSVATPGTETYEEFKDEKLVVKISWPHPWQTVEATNVVAVRKALRENKPAYLQHVMDLKCSVTRTIDELDLPRMAMGFRPAAVENRVCCTMVLKRYQKLETLESVDDFKTVYIDVVRAHHWVWQTSRILHQDISTNNIMWFRDAGGRVIGVLCDWDLAKKYTEAASSRSSSCENKAADAAGTSAEDANANKSDEETKSTNTHKDHAGTPPFMATDLLRGYGAAPVHLYRHDLESLFYFLVYFCAGWDPEKRTLNSMPARQWERGTLADIARQKEDFLTDVTAFEFMLAGAHPLLKPLADTQGESWVKRLYAHFSENEFRAFSIRLLRRRLSSTSRFSERGKKYQEELRKLEAEQEGEITYEKFMEALEAPLDV
;
A
#
# COMPACT_ATOMS: atom_id res chain seq x y z
N MET A 1 39.93 -39.23 -38.96
CA MET A 1 39.21 -40.14 -38.04
C MET A 1 37.74 -39.77 -38.04
N VAL A 2 36.90 -40.71 -38.49
CA VAL A 2 35.45 -40.88 -38.25
C VAL A 2 34.53 -39.70 -38.64
N LYS A 3 34.03 -39.63 -39.88
CA LYS A 3 32.78 -40.22 -40.44
C LYS A 3 31.49 -39.83 -39.68
N PHE A 4 30.63 -39.05 -40.34
CA PHE A 4 29.19 -39.29 -40.31
C PHE A 4 28.63 -39.33 -41.75
N SER A 5 28.10 -40.51 -42.05
CA SER A 5 27.41 -41.03 -43.23
C SER A 5 26.04 -40.37 -43.43
N SER A 6 25.79 -39.78 -44.59
CA SER A 6 24.90 -40.28 -45.67
C SER A 6 23.41 -40.45 -45.32
N LEU A 7 22.56 -39.65 -45.96
CA LEU A 7 21.19 -40.00 -46.36
C LEU A 7 20.99 -39.63 -47.84
N PRO A 8 20.20 -40.41 -48.61
CA PRO A 8 20.25 -40.45 -50.08
C PRO A 8 19.32 -39.45 -50.78
N ALA A 9 19.71 -39.11 -52.01
CA ALA A 9 18.91 -38.35 -52.98
C ALA A 9 18.36 -39.27 -54.08
N VAL A 10 17.03 -39.31 -54.25
CA VAL A 10 16.26 -39.91 -55.36
C VAL A 10 14.85 -39.27 -55.26
N LEU A 11 14.15 -38.67 -56.23
CA LEU A 11 14.31 -38.43 -57.66
C LEU A 11 13.44 -37.22 -58.07
N ARG A 12 13.89 -36.54 -59.12
CA ARG A 12 13.20 -35.51 -59.89
C ARG A 12 11.97 -36.08 -60.62
N ASN A 13 10.90 -35.28 -60.73
CA ASN A 13 10.25 -34.87 -62.00
C ASN A 13 8.80 -34.40 -61.78
N LYS A 14 8.54 -33.10 -61.96
CA LYS A 14 7.64 -32.56 -63.00
C LYS A 14 7.70 -31.03 -63.02
N LYS A 15 7.62 -30.52 -64.25
CA LYS A 15 7.85 -29.15 -64.74
C LYS A 15 6.54 -28.31 -64.70
N PRO A 16 6.54 -27.03 -65.09
CA PRO A 16 6.24 -25.90 -64.20
C PRO A 16 4.91 -25.19 -64.51
N THR A 17 4.42 -24.38 -63.57
CA THR A 17 3.53 -23.25 -63.87
C THR A 17 3.98 -22.04 -63.07
N THR A 18 4.50 -21.07 -63.83
CA THR A 18 4.77 -19.64 -63.58
C THR A 18 4.10 -19.01 -62.36
N TYR A 19 4.87 -18.35 -61.50
CA TYR A 19 4.54 -17.05 -60.89
C TYR A 19 5.83 -16.35 -60.41
N ASP A 20 5.75 -15.01 -60.40
CA ASP A 20 6.79 -13.98 -60.52
C ASP A 20 8.03 -14.03 -59.61
N GLU A 21 9.10 -13.47 -60.17
CA GLU A 21 10.36 -13.06 -59.53
C GLU A 21 10.12 -11.92 -58.53
N ASP A 22 10.54 -12.09 -57.27
CA ASP A 22 11.33 -11.12 -56.49
C ASP A 22 11.56 -11.65 -55.07
N ASP A 23 12.67 -12.37 -54.88
CA ASP A 23 13.19 -12.80 -53.58
C ASP A 23 14.49 -12.02 -53.26
N GLY A 24 14.40 -11.16 -52.25
CA GLY A 24 15.51 -10.41 -51.66
C GLY A 24 15.39 -10.39 -50.14
N TRP A 25 15.64 -11.55 -49.53
CA TRP A 25 16.06 -11.83 -48.15
C TRP A 25 16.04 -10.68 -47.12
N ASN A 26 15.17 -10.80 -46.10
CA ASN A 26 15.45 -10.29 -44.76
C ASN A 26 14.75 -11.15 -43.69
N PHE A 27 15.55 -11.91 -42.96
CA PHE A 27 15.14 -12.62 -41.74
C PHE A 27 14.73 -11.59 -40.68
N ARG A 28 13.45 -11.61 -40.26
CA ARG A 28 13.01 -11.00 -38.99
C ARG A 28 12.56 -12.11 -38.04
N PRO A 29 13.08 -12.20 -36.81
CA PRO A 29 12.53 -13.08 -35.79
C PRO A 29 11.12 -12.59 -35.41
N VAL A 30 10.15 -13.50 -35.43
CA VAL A 30 8.79 -13.26 -34.95
C VAL A 30 8.85 -13.15 -33.42
N PHE A 31 9.01 -11.93 -32.91
CA PHE A 31 8.69 -11.63 -31.53
C PHE A 31 7.17 -11.54 -31.41
N THR A 32 6.56 -12.57 -30.83
CA THR A 32 5.20 -12.48 -30.31
C THR A 32 5.20 -11.46 -29.18
N THR A 33 4.67 -10.27 -29.46
CA THR A 33 4.35 -9.24 -28.48
C THR A 33 3.35 -9.80 -27.46
N PHE A 34 3.84 -10.27 -26.32
CA PHE A 34 3.03 -10.51 -25.14
C PHE A 34 2.46 -9.16 -24.67
N GLN A 35 1.15 -8.99 -24.81
CA GLN A 35 0.46 -7.87 -24.17
C GLN A 35 0.55 -8.03 -22.64
N PRO A 36 0.77 -6.94 -21.89
CA PRO A 36 0.85 -7.00 -20.44
C PRO A 36 -0.48 -7.48 -19.85
N GLN A 37 -0.49 -8.67 -19.24
CA GLN A 37 -1.58 -9.09 -18.37
C GLN A 37 -1.61 -8.17 -17.15
N LYS A 38 -2.78 -7.65 -16.82
CA LYS A 38 -2.99 -6.94 -15.56
C LYS A 38 -2.71 -7.87 -14.38
N PRO A 39 -2.09 -7.37 -13.29
CA PRO A 39 -2.01 -8.13 -12.06
C PRO A 39 -3.43 -8.46 -11.58
N ILE A 40 -3.70 -9.75 -11.38
CA ILE A 40 -4.91 -10.24 -10.73
C ILE A 40 -4.86 -9.77 -9.27
N PRO A 41 -5.96 -9.20 -8.71
CA PRO A 41 -5.98 -8.81 -7.30
C PRO A 41 -5.72 -10.02 -6.41
N SER A 42 -4.82 -9.89 -5.42
CA SER A 42 -4.58 -10.94 -4.42
C SER A 42 -5.82 -11.22 -3.58
N THR A 43 -5.94 -12.41 -3.01
CA THR A 43 -7.01 -12.77 -2.06
C THR A 43 -6.95 -12.01 -0.73
N HIS A 44 -5.85 -11.29 -0.42
CA HIS A 44 -5.79 -10.31 0.68
C HIS A 44 -6.65 -9.05 0.44
N THR A 45 -7.20 -8.90 -0.76
CA THR A 45 -8.12 -7.81 -1.10
C THR A 45 -9.57 -8.20 -0.82
N THR A 46 -9.91 -8.54 0.43
CA THR A 46 -11.34 -8.52 0.87
C THR A 46 -11.90 -7.08 0.87
N VAL A 47 -11.09 -6.08 0.51
CA VAL A 47 -11.50 -4.68 0.33
C VAL A 47 -11.17 -4.13 -1.07
N SER A 48 -11.05 -4.96 -2.12
CA SER A 48 -11.17 -4.46 -3.50
C SER A 48 -12.62 -4.42 -3.96
N ARG A 49 -13.46 -3.64 -3.26
CA ARG A 49 -14.79 -3.23 -3.74
C ARG A 49 -14.68 -2.17 -4.85
N VAL A 50 -13.79 -2.38 -5.81
CA VAL A 50 -13.61 -1.49 -6.97
C VAL A 50 -14.30 -2.05 -8.22
N ASP A 51 -14.57 -3.35 -8.27
CA ASP A 51 -15.13 -4.01 -9.46
C ASP A 51 -16.67 -3.98 -9.58
N GLU A 52 -17.39 -3.31 -8.67
CA GLU A 52 -18.85 -3.06 -8.80
C GLU A 52 -19.20 -1.58 -9.03
N ILE A 53 -18.27 -0.75 -9.51
CA ILE A 53 -18.57 0.64 -9.89
C ILE A 53 -18.93 0.74 -11.37
N THR A 54 -19.94 -0.03 -11.77
CA THR A 54 -20.71 0.26 -12.98
C THR A 54 -22.17 0.39 -12.60
N LYS A 55 -22.58 1.59 -12.16
CA LYS A 55 -23.80 2.32 -12.56
C LYS A 55 -24.04 3.55 -11.67
N SER A 56 -24.22 4.71 -12.33
CA SER A 56 -24.59 6.05 -11.84
C SER A 56 -23.51 6.90 -11.12
N ARG A 57 -23.40 8.18 -11.54
CA ARG A 57 -22.39 9.18 -11.12
C ARG A 57 -22.25 9.40 -9.59
N PRO A 58 -23.29 9.36 -8.75
CA PRO A 58 -23.14 9.57 -7.30
C PRO A 58 -22.50 8.39 -6.54
N HIS A 59 -22.50 7.16 -7.08
CA HIS A 59 -21.90 6.00 -6.39
C HIS A 59 -20.39 5.88 -6.59
N ARG A 60 -19.82 6.53 -7.61
CA ARG A 60 -18.40 6.42 -7.99
C ARG A 60 -17.43 6.82 -6.88
N TRP A 61 -17.81 7.79 -6.03
CA TRP A 61 -16.93 8.35 -5.00
C TRP A 61 -17.27 7.86 -3.59
N ARG A 62 -18.27 7.00 -3.42
CA ARG A 62 -18.74 6.57 -2.09
C ARG A 62 -17.64 5.84 -1.31
N GLY A 63 -16.89 4.95 -1.97
CA GLY A 63 -15.78 4.22 -1.35
C GLY A 63 -14.65 5.16 -0.88
N ILE A 64 -14.21 6.08 -1.74
CA ILE A 64 -13.17 7.08 -1.38
C ILE A 64 -13.62 7.96 -0.22
N LYS A 65 -14.87 8.45 -0.25
CA LYS A 65 -15.41 9.30 0.81
C LYS A 65 -15.51 8.56 2.16
N GLN A 66 -15.83 7.27 2.13
CA GLN A 66 -15.91 6.44 3.33
C GLN A 66 -14.52 6.13 3.90
N GLN A 67 -13.53 5.86 3.04
CA GLN A 67 -12.20 5.41 3.46
C GLN A 67 -11.27 6.58 3.88
N PHE A 68 -11.42 7.76 3.28
CA PHE A 68 -10.51 8.90 3.50
C PHE A 68 -11.14 10.06 4.26
N GLY A 69 -12.40 9.97 4.68
CA GLY A 69 -13.15 11.09 5.26
C GLY A 69 -12.49 11.72 6.50
N ASP A 70 -11.84 10.91 7.35
CA ASP A 70 -11.11 11.33 8.55
C ASP A 70 -9.58 11.36 8.36
N LYS A 71 -9.08 10.87 7.22
CA LYS A 71 -7.65 10.74 6.89
C LYS A 71 -7.09 11.92 6.08
N ILE A 72 -7.82 13.03 6.00
CA ILE A 72 -7.36 14.22 5.28
C ILE A 72 -7.27 15.39 6.24
N ILE A 73 -6.06 15.94 6.31
CA ILE A 73 -5.77 17.17 7.05
C ILE A 73 -5.91 18.33 6.07
N TRP A 74 -6.78 19.27 6.40
CA TRP A 74 -7.15 20.37 5.52
C TRP A 74 -6.52 21.69 5.93
N ASP A 75 -6.47 22.60 4.95
CA ASP A 75 -6.26 24.03 5.16
C ASP A 75 -4.94 24.36 5.88
N VAL A 76 -3.89 23.60 5.56
CA VAL A 76 -2.52 23.90 5.96
C VAL A 76 -2.02 25.13 5.21
N GLU A 77 -1.28 26.01 5.89
CA GLU A 77 -0.69 27.20 5.28
C GLU A 77 0.31 26.80 4.17
N PRO A 78 0.17 27.30 2.93
CA PRO A 78 1.03 26.89 1.81
C PRO A 78 2.53 27.07 2.06
N ILE A 79 2.95 28.15 2.73
CA ILE A 79 4.37 28.40 3.03
C ILE A 79 4.90 27.32 3.98
N LYS A 80 4.19 27.04 5.07
CA LYS A 80 4.57 25.99 6.03
C LYS A 80 4.59 24.61 5.39
N PHE A 81 3.66 24.36 4.46
CA PHE A 81 3.63 23.12 3.69
C PHE A 81 4.89 22.97 2.84
N VAL A 82 5.27 24.00 2.07
CA VAL A 82 6.46 23.94 1.21
C VAL A 82 7.73 23.78 2.06
N GLU A 83 7.86 24.55 3.15
CA GLU A 83 8.99 24.45 4.07
C GLU A 83 9.11 23.06 4.69
N ALA A 84 7.99 22.44 5.07
CA ALA A 84 8.01 21.11 5.68
C ALA A 84 8.29 19.99 4.68
N VAL A 85 7.83 20.11 3.42
CA VAL A 85 8.03 19.08 2.40
C VAL A 85 9.41 19.14 1.76
N TRP A 86 9.91 20.34 1.46
CA TRP A 86 11.15 20.51 0.69
C TRP A 86 12.27 21.22 1.45
N GLY A 87 12.05 21.63 2.71
CA GLY A 87 13.02 22.47 3.42
C GLY A 87 13.27 23.82 2.74
N PHE A 88 12.33 24.27 1.89
CA PHE A 88 12.50 25.39 0.97
C PHE A 88 11.49 26.51 1.26
N GLY A 89 11.98 27.73 1.48
CA GLY A 89 11.18 28.91 1.78
C GLY A 89 11.32 30.01 0.73
N LEU A 90 10.59 31.12 0.93
CA LEU A 90 10.64 32.27 0.03
C LEU A 90 12.03 32.91 -0.08
N LYS A 91 12.81 32.85 1.01
CA LYS A 91 14.19 33.35 1.07
C LYS A 91 15.18 32.54 0.23
N ASP A 92 14.84 31.28 -0.08
CA ASP A 92 15.71 30.35 -0.80
C ASP A 92 15.50 30.47 -2.32
N ILE A 93 14.50 31.25 -2.76
CA ILE A 93 14.29 31.56 -4.18
C ILE A 93 15.49 32.37 -4.68
N PRO A 94 16.24 31.86 -5.67
CA PRO A 94 17.39 32.58 -6.22
C PRO A 94 16.99 33.96 -6.76
N MET A 95 17.92 34.90 -6.80
CA MET A 95 17.69 36.17 -7.49
C MET A 95 17.75 35.99 -9.01
N PRO A 96 16.96 36.71 -9.83
CA PRO A 96 17.04 36.60 -11.29
C PRO A 96 18.41 37.04 -11.82
N THR A 97 19.08 36.18 -12.59
CA THR A 97 20.34 36.51 -13.27
C THR A 97 20.09 37.24 -14.59
N PHE A 98 21.04 38.08 -14.99
CA PHE A 98 21.02 38.91 -16.20
C PHE A 98 20.84 38.04 -17.46
N SER A 99 19.99 38.43 -18.41
CA SER A 99 20.05 37.91 -19.78
C SER A 99 20.84 38.91 -20.62
N PRO A 100 21.99 38.55 -21.22
CA PRO A 100 22.83 39.49 -21.97
C PRO A 100 22.27 39.97 -23.32
N SER A 101 21.04 39.60 -23.70
CA SER A 101 20.60 39.70 -25.10
C SER A 101 19.45 40.68 -25.39
N ASP A 102 19.08 41.59 -24.48
CA ASP A 102 18.09 42.63 -24.80
C ASP A 102 18.63 44.05 -24.57
N PRO A 103 19.11 44.74 -25.63
CA PRO A 103 19.63 46.11 -25.55
C PRO A 103 18.57 47.18 -25.29
N SER A 104 17.28 46.83 -25.18
CA SER A 104 16.17 47.80 -25.28
C SER A 104 15.63 48.36 -23.96
N HIS A 105 16.23 48.05 -22.80
CA HIS A 105 15.75 48.57 -21.51
C HIS A 105 16.83 49.30 -20.69
N THR A 106 17.12 50.54 -21.08
CA THR A 106 17.64 51.58 -20.18
C THR A 106 16.50 52.14 -19.32
N THR A 107 16.43 51.74 -18.05
CA THR A 107 16.16 52.55 -16.83
C THR A 107 15.60 51.68 -15.70
N GLY A 108 16.41 51.44 -14.66
CA GLY A 108 16.00 51.41 -13.24
C GLY A 108 14.92 50.43 -12.73
N GLY A 109 14.47 49.41 -13.46
CA GLY A 109 13.45 48.46 -12.99
C GLY A 109 14.04 47.26 -12.24
N HIS A 110 13.55 46.98 -11.03
CA HIS A 110 13.94 45.81 -10.23
C HIS A 110 13.78 44.49 -11.02
N LYS A 111 14.82 43.64 -10.99
CA LYS A 111 14.89 42.32 -11.64
C LYS A 111 13.91 41.35 -10.97
N ALA A 112 12.91 40.88 -11.72
CA ALA A 112 11.77 40.13 -11.18
C ALA A 112 11.45 38.92 -12.06
N TYR A 113 11.03 37.81 -11.45
CA TYR A 113 10.46 36.67 -12.18
C TYR A 113 9.17 37.11 -12.90
N GLN A 114 9.00 36.72 -14.17
CA GLN A 114 7.89 37.22 -14.97
C GLN A 114 6.95 36.11 -15.39
N LEU A 115 5.65 36.26 -15.08
CA LEU A 115 4.61 35.51 -15.75
C LEU A 115 4.32 36.21 -17.09
N ARG A 116 4.73 35.59 -18.20
CA ARG A 116 4.55 36.20 -19.53
C ARG A 116 3.08 36.49 -19.81
N LYS A 117 2.80 37.72 -20.24
CA LYS A 117 1.45 38.19 -20.57
C LYS A 117 0.74 37.28 -21.55
N THR A 118 1.44 36.86 -22.61
CA THR A 118 0.90 35.98 -23.65
C THR A 118 0.46 34.62 -23.09
N MET A 119 1.28 33.98 -22.25
CA MET A 119 0.95 32.68 -21.65
C MET A 119 -0.21 32.77 -20.65
N LEU A 120 -0.29 33.85 -19.88
CA LEU A 120 -1.43 34.12 -19.01
C LEU A 120 -2.72 34.33 -19.82
N GLN A 121 -2.63 35.09 -20.92
CA GLN A 121 -3.75 35.28 -21.85
C GLN A 121 -4.19 33.94 -22.44
N ASP A 122 -3.27 33.06 -22.82
CA ASP A 122 -3.58 31.72 -23.32
C ASP A 122 -4.30 30.89 -22.25
N TRP A 123 -3.80 30.87 -21.01
CA TRP A 123 -4.48 30.22 -19.89
C TRP A 123 -5.86 30.81 -19.64
N MET A 124 -6.05 32.12 -19.82
CA MET A 124 -7.31 32.78 -19.54
C MET A 124 -8.35 32.56 -20.65
N TYR A 125 -7.96 32.71 -21.91
CA TYR A 125 -8.86 32.82 -23.05
C TYR A 125 -9.09 31.51 -23.81
N HIS A 126 -8.23 30.50 -23.69
CA HIS A 126 -8.52 29.19 -24.30
C HIS A 126 -9.78 28.56 -23.68
N ARG A 127 -10.74 28.19 -24.55
CA ARG A 127 -11.95 27.40 -24.22
C ARG A 127 -11.75 25.98 -24.77
N GLY A 128 -11.92 24.94 -23.93
CA GLY A 128 -11.99 23.53 -24.35
C GLY A 128 -11.14 22.54 -23.55
N ASP A 129 -11.72 21.44 -23.07
CA ASP A 129 -11.21 20.56 -22.00
C ASP A 129 -9.82 19.90 -22.20
N GLN A 130 -9.32 19.80 -23.44
CA GLN A 130 -8.00 19.18 -23.73
C GLN A 130 -6.85 20.18 -23.94
N ARG A 131 -7.10 21.34 -24.57
CA ARG A 131 -6.06 22.36 -24.82
C ARG A 131 -5.75 23.24 -23.59
N LEU A 132 -6.52 23.11 -22.51
CA LEU A 132 -6.38 23.90 -21.28
C LEU A 132 -5.16 23.55 -20.44
N ARG A 133 -4.51 22.42 -20.69
CA ARG A 133 -3.39 21.91 -19.89
C ARG A 133 -2.04 22.50 -20.32
N LYS A 134 -1.84 22.64 -21.63
CA LYS A 134 -0.61 23.17 -22.23
C LYS A 134 -0.23 24.57 -21.73
N PRO A 135 -1.16 25.54 -21.59
CA PRO A 135 -0.81 26.86 -21.07
C PRO A 135 -0.24 26.84 -19.64
N LEU A 136 -0.81 26.05 -18.73
CA LEU A 136 -0.30 25.95 -17.36
C LEU A 136 1.10 25.34 -17.32
N ILE A 137 1.33 24.29 -18.13
CA ILE A 137 2.65 23.66 -18.27
C ILE A 137 3.66 24.67 -18.81
N ASN A 138 3.31 25.41 -19.86
CA ASN A 138 4.19 26.41 -20.46
C ASN A 138 4.54 27.50 -19.43
N ILE A 139 3.58 27.97 -18.63
CA ILE A 139 3.84 28.93 -17.55
C ILE A 139 4.79 28.33 -16.51
N ALA A 140 4.54 27.10 -16.07
CA ALA A 140 5.34 26.46 -15.02
C ALA A 140 6.78 26.16 -15.49
N ASN A 141 6.94 25.66 -16.73
CA ASN A 141 8.25 25.39 -17.33
C ASN A 141 9.00 26.69 -17.64
N ASP A 142 8.33 27.77 -18.11
CA ASP A 142 8.99 29.07 -18.33
C ASP A 142 9.50 29.67 -17.00
N LEU A 143 8.73 29.56 -15.91
CA LEU A 143 9.22 29.93 -14.58
C LEU A 143 10.39 29.05 -14.13
N LEU A 144 10.31 27.74 -14.35
CA LEU A 144 11.36 26.80 -14.00
C LEU A 144 12.67 27.12 -14.75
N ASP A 145 12.57 27.49 -16.02
CA ASP A 145 13.71 27.92 -16.85
C ASP A 145 14.26 29.28 -16.41
N GLN A 146 13.40 30.23 -16.00
CA GLN A 146 13.87 31.49 -15.40
C GLN A 146 14.60 31.24 -14.06
N LEU A 147 14.15 30.28 -13.26
CA LEU A 147 14.71 29.95 -11.94
C LEU A 147 16.04 29.22 -12.06
N CYS A 148 16.09 28.22 -12.94
CA CYS A 148 17.15 27.23 -12.98
C CYS A 148 17.99 27.28 -14.27
N GLY A 149 17.59 28.04 -15.29
CA GLY A 149 18.15 27.92 -16.64
C GLY A 149 17.49 26.79 -17.43
N ALA A 150 17.58 26.86 -18.77
CA ALA A 150 17.03 25.82 -19.65
C ALA A 150 17.86 24.53 -19.54
N THR A 151 17.20 23.38 -19.52
CA THR A 151 17.86 22.04 -19.44
C THR A 151 18.83 21.77 -20.59
N THR A 152 18.69 22.49 -21.72
CA THR A 152 19.53 22.33 -22.92
C THR A 152 20.81 23.18 -22.91
N THR A 153 20.99 24.07 -21.94
CA THR A 153 22.13 25.01 -21.88
C THR A 153 23.18 24.61 -20.84
N LEU A 154 24.48 24.78 -21.17
CA LEU A 154 25.61 24.54 -20.25
C LEU A 154 25.62 25.45 -19.01
N GLU A 155 24.91 26.57 -19.02
CA GLU A 155 24.85 27.57 -17.94
C GLU A 155 23.63 27.39 -17.01
N CYS A 156 23.06 26.18 -16.96
CA CYS A 156 21.95 25.84 -16.05
C CYS A 156 22.44 25.91 -14.59
N ARG A 157 21.72 26.63 -13.72
CA ARG A 157 21.89 26.47 -12.27
C ARG A 157 21.58 25.02 -11.95
N SER A 158 22.52 24.31 -11.34
CA SER A 158 22.47 22.85 -11.14
C SER A 158 21.12 22.40 -10.55
N ARG A 159 20.21 21.92 -11.39
CA ARG A 159 19.00 21.22 -10.93
C ARG A 159 19.47 19.89 -10.34
N LYS A 160 18.89 19.48 -9.20
CA LYS A 160 19.18 18.16 -8.63
C LYS A 160 18.67 17.03 -9.55
N VAL A 161 17.60 17.28 -10.30
CA VAL A 161 16.99 16.34 -11.24
C VAL A 161 16.49 17.12 -12.47
N PRO A 162 16.70 16.62 -13.71
CA PRO A 162 16.24 17.28 -14.93
C PRO A 162 14.76 16.97 -15.17
N ALA A 163 13.91 17.38 -14.23
CA ALA A 163 12.47 17.20 -14.32
C ALA A 163 11.76 18.44 -14.86
N GLN A 164 10.66 18.19 -15.59
CA GLN A 164 9.82 19.23 -16.17
C GLN A 164 8.33 18.88 -16.01
N PHE A 165 7.48 19.89 -16.18
CA PHE A 165 6.03 19.70 -16.23
C PHE A 165 5.62 19.15 -17.60
N TRP A 166 4.79 18.10 -17.62
CA TRP A 166 4.36 17.38 -18.82
C TRP A 166 2.84 17.19 -18.89
N ALA A 167 2.28 17.03 -20.09
CA ALA A 167 0.90 16.63 -20.35
C ALA A 167 0.87 15.40 -21.26
N HIS A 168 0.06 14.40 -20.90
CA HIS A 168 -0.20 13.22 -21.73
C HIS A 168 -1.24 13.56 -22.81
N ASP A 169 -0.94 13.27 -24.08
CA ASP A 169 -1.91 13.35 -25.18
C ASP A 169 -2.66 12.02 -25.34
N GLN A 170 -3.94 12.06 -25.69
CA GLN A 170 -4.82 10.87 -25.64
C GLN A 170 -4.57 9.82 -26.73
N ASP A 171 -3.64 10.07 -27.65
CA ASP A 171 -3.49 9.29 -28.89
C ASP A 171 -2.37 8.23 -28.87
N GLY A 172 -1.59 8.11 -27.79
CA GLY A 172 -0.59 7.06 -27.61
C GLY A 172 -1.13 5.85 -26.85
N LYS A 173 -1.89 4.97 -27.51
CA LYS A 173 -2.40 3.72 -26.89
C LYS A 173 -1.27 2.82 -26.38
N GLU A 174 -1.36 2.38 -25.13
CA GLU A 174 -1.74 0.99 -24.83
C GLU A 174 -2.74 0.97 -23.67
N GLY A 175 -3.73 0.07 -23.76
CA GLY A 175 -4.96 0.14 -22.98
C GLY A 175 -4.75 0.06 -21.47
N GLN A 176 -5.23 1.06 -20.72
CA GLN A 176 -6.52 1.00 -20.03
C GLN A 176 -6.72 2.27 -19.19
N SER A 177 -7.98 2.70 -19.09
CA SER A 177 -8.51 3.83 -18.32
C SER A 177 -8.40 5.23 -18.98
N LYS A 178 -9.56 5.86 -19.20
CA LYS A 178 -9.73 7.29 -19.56
C LYS A 178 -9.19 8.26 -18.48
N ASP A 179 -8.62 7.72 -17.41
CA ASP A 179 -8.05 8.41 -16.28
C ASP A 179 -6.52 8.22 -16.22
N ALA A 180 -5.75 8.37 -17.31
CA ALA A 180 -4.29 8.60 -17.20
C ALA A 180 -4.02 9.96 -16.51
N LEU A 181 -2.81 10.20 -16.00
CA LEU A 181 -2.50 11.51 -15.43
C LEU A 181 -2.61 12.56 -16.53
N ASN A 182 -3.42 13.57 -16.30
CA ASN A 182 -3.64 14.57 -17.32
C ASN A 182 -2.42 15.50 -17.46
N MET A 183 -1.66 15.71 -16.38
CA MET A 183 -0.39 16.41 -16.33
C MET A 183 0.41 15.97 -15.10
N GLY A 184 1.73 15.93 -15.19
CA GLY A 184 2.61 15.58 -14.07
C GLY A 184 3.94 16.31 -14.11
N PHE A 185 4.81 15.97 -13.17
CA PHE A 185 6.20 16.40 -13.11
C PHE A 185 7.07 15.15 -13.22
N ALA A 186 7.95 15.07 -14.22
CA ALA A 186 8.72 13.86 -14.49
C ALA A 186 10.08 14.21 -15.12
N VAL A 187 11.02 13.28 -15.01
CA VAL A 187 12.36 13.40 -15.61
C VAL A 187 12.27 13.26 -17.12
N THR A 188 12.89 14.19 -17.85
CA THR A 188 13.00 14.14 -19.31
C THR A 188 14.35 13.57 -19.71
N VAL A 189 14.40 12.67 -20.69
CA VAL A 189 15.65 12.08 -21.20
C VAL A 189 15.81 12.45 -22.67
N ASP A 190 17.01 12.91 -23.05
CA ASP A 190 17.33 13.47 -24.38
C ASP A 190 17.12 12.49 -25.56
N SER A 191 16.93 11.19 -25.30
CA SER A 191 17.00 10.16 -26.34
C SER A 191 15.68 9.55 -26.82
N TYR A 192 14.53 9.80 -26.21
CA TYR A 192 13.24 9.32 -26.76
C TYR A 192 12.08 10.24 -26.36
N GLN A 193 11.31 10.70 -27.35
CA GLN A 193 9.97 11.30 -27.20
C GLN A 193 8.92 10.27 -26.69
N ALA A 194 9.28 9.43 -25.71
CA ALA A 194 8.37 8.49 -25.10
C ALA A 194 7.69 9.15 -23.90
N ASP A 195 6.35 9.05 -23.83
CA ASP A 195 5.60 9.56 -22.68
C ASP A 195 6.11 8.93 -21.36
N PRO A 196 6.36 9.75 -20.32
CA PRO A 196 6.88 9.23 -19.05
C PRO A 196 5.87 8.27 -18.42
N ARG A 197 6.29 7.02 -18.25
CA ARG A 197 5.47 5.97 -17.62
C ARG A 197 5.01 6.43 -16.23
N TRP A 198 3.78 6.04 -15.87
CA TRP A 198 3.16 6.42 -14.60
C TRP A 198 4.05 6.15 -13.39
N ASP A 199 4.74 5.00 -13.37
CA ASP A 199 5.63 4.59 -12.27
C ASP A 199 6.79 5.56 -12.00
N PHE A 200 7.16 6.39 -12.97
CA PHE A 200 8.30 7.31 -12.89
C PHE A 200 7.88 8.79 -12.81
N GLN A 201 6.60 9.06 -12.52
CA GLN A 201 6.14 10.43 -12.26
C GLN A 201 6.51 10.87 -10.84
N LEU A 202 7.04 12.07 -10.67
CA LEU A 202 7.44 12.61 -9.36
C LEU A 202 6.27 13.31 -8.65
N ALA A 203 5.38 13.94 -9.41
CA ALA A 203 4.17 14.56 -8.87
C ALA A 203 3.05 14.57 -9.89
N PHE A 204 1.81 14.71 -9.41
CA PHE A 204 0.66 14.90 -10.28
C PHE A 204 0.01 16.27 -10.27
N ILE A 205 -0.62 16.64 -11.39
CA ILE A 205 -1.36 17.90 -11.48
C ILE A 205 -2.74 17.65 -12.08
N LYS A 206 -3.77 17.96 -11.28
CA LYS A 206 -5.16 17.91 -11.70
C LYS A 206 -5.70 19.32 -11.95
N VAL A 207 -6.02 19.61 -13.20
CA VAL A 207 -6.71 20.86 -13.60
C VAL A 207 -8.19 20.62 -13.84
N LYS A 208 -9.01 21.52 -13.29
CA LYS A 208 -10.43 21.67 -13.58
C LYS A 208 -10.71 23.15 -13.85
N LYS A 209 -11.08 23.48 -15.09
CA LYS A 209 -11.44 24.85 -15.51
C LYS A 209 -12.83 24.84 -16.13
N ARG A 210 -13.78 25.63 -15.58
CA ARG A 210 -15.22 25.57 -15.92
C ARG A 210 -15.76 26.73 -16.79
N ASN A 211 -14.93 27.65 -17.32
CA ASN A 211 -15.23 28.87 -18.14
C ASN A 211 -15.37 30.21 -17.36
N ALA A 212 -15.73 31.29 -18.09
CA ALA A 212 -14.94 32.51 -18.36
C ALA A 212 -14.60 33.49 -17.21
N PHE A 213 -13.46 34.17 -17.38
CA PHE A 213 -12.92 35.21 -16.47
C PHE A 213 -13.80 36.48 -16.41
N PRO A 214 -13.79 37.22 -15.27
CA PRO A 214 -14.50 38.49 -15.13
C PRO A 214 -14.01 39.55 -16.13
N ILE A 215 -14.91 40.46 -16.55
CA ILE A 215 -14.63 41.57 -17.48
C ILE A 215 -13.46 42.46 -17.00
N VAL A 216 -13.25 42.60 -15.69
CA VAL A 216 -12.17 43.41 -15.08
C VAL A 216 -10.77 43.00 -15.59
N TRP A 217 -10.56 41.72 -15.86
CA TRP A 217 -9.30 41.22 -16.42
C TRP A 217 -9.09 41.56 -17.91
N ARG A 218 -10.15 41.95 -18.64
CA ARG A 218 -10.03 42.50 -20.00
C ARG A 218 -9.43 43.91 -19.99
N ILE A 219 -9.50 44.61 -18.85
CA ILE A 219 -9.20 46.05 -18.74
C ILE A 219 -7.80 46.28 -18.10
N ALA A 220 -7.43 45.52 -17.06
CA ALA A 220 -6.21 45.79 -16.28
C ALA A 220 -4.91 45.14 -16.78
N GLY A 221 -4.97 44.09 -17.60
CA GLY A 221 -3.79 43.33 -18.04
C GLY A 221 -3.08 42.53 -16.91
N PRO A 222 -2.13 41.63 -17.24
CA PRO A 222 -1.45 40.80 -16.25
C PRO A 222 -0.41 41.55 -15.41
N ARG A 223 -0.27 41.15 -14.15
CA ARG A 223 0.62 41.74 -13.13
C ARG A 223 1.96 40.98 -13.06
N LEU A 224 3.08 41.69 -13.02
CA LEU A 224 4.44 41.14 -12.82
C LEU A 224 4.58 40.45 -11.45
N ILE A 225 5.41 39.40 -11.33
CA ILE A 225 5.88 38.88 -10.03
C ILE A 225 7.16 39.62 -9.64
N ALA A 226 7.03 40.87 -9.19
CA ALA A 226 8.11 41.48 -8.43
C ALA A 226 8.25 40.73 -7.09
N ILE A 227 9.30 39.94 -6.93
CA ILE A 227 9.80 39.64 -5.59
C ILE A 227 10.57 40.90 -5.18
N ASP A 228 9.90 41.81 -4.48
CA ASP A 228 10.64 42.85 -3.76
C ASP A 228 11.51 42.12 -2.73
N ALA A 229 12.81 42.36 -2.77
CA ALA A 229 13.78 41.87 -1.78
C ALA A 229 13.52 42.38 -0.34
N ALA A 230 12.32 42.91 -0.07
CA ALA A 230 11.94 43.62 1.14
C ALA A 230 10.93 42.83 2.01
N THR A 231 10.97 41.50 2.01
CA THR A 231 10.44 40.72 3.14
C THR A 231 11.43 40.63 4.31
N GLU A 232 12.64 41.16 4.14
CA GLU A 232 13.49 41.60 5.26
C GLU A 232 13.02 42.97 5.75
N THR A 233 12.01 43.00 6.62
CA THR A 233 11.96 43.82 7.84
C THR A 233 10.53 43.88 8.36
N ASN A 234 10.28 43.13 9.43
CA ASN A 234 9.34 43.57 10.45
C ASN A 234 9.83 44.89 11.03
N LYS A 235 9.50 46.03 10.42
CA LYS A 235 9.60 47.34 11.06
C LYS A 235 8.24 48.02 11.04
N ARG A 236 7.63 47.99 12.22
CA ARG A 236 6.48 48.79 12.65
C ARG A 236 6.55 50.19 12.02
N LYS A 237 5.54 50.54 11.23
CA LYS A 237 5.33 51.92 10.75
C LYS A 237 4.89 52.76 11.95
N ARG A 238 5.84 53.44 12.57
CA ARG A 238 5.62 54.48 13.59
C ARG A 238 5.15 55.72 12.84
N MET A 239 3.87 56.09 12.95
CA MET A 239 3.38 57.39 12.47
C MET A 239 3.93 58.47 13.40
N ARG A 240 4.63 59.45 12.82
CA ARG A 240 5.11 60.65 13.50
C ARG A 240 3.96 61.66 13.54
N SER A 241 3.56 62.03 14.75
CA SER A 241 2.62 63.11 15.07
C SER A 241 3.32 64.46 14.99
N GLU A 242 2.72 65.40 14.29
CA GLU A 242 2.91 66.84 14.50
C GLU A 242 1.52 67.44 14.44
N TYR A 243 1.01 67.95 15.57
CA TYR A 243 0.18 69.15 15.73
C TYR A 243 -0.03 69.38 17.23
N ASN A 244 0.39 70.55 17.70
CA ASN A 244 0.25 71.03 19.07
C ASN A 244 -1.14 71.64 19.32
N GLU A 245 -1.46 71.66 20.61
CA GLU A 245 -2.63 72.12 21.34
C GLU A 245 -3.21 73.48 20.92
N GLU A 246 -4.55 73.61 20.95
CA GLU A 246 -5.27 74.35 22.01
C GLU A 246 -6.80 74.34 21.75
N ASP A 247 -7.56 74.49 22.84
CA ASP A 247 -9.00 74.78 22.97
C ASP A 247 -10.07 73.67 22.92
N ILE A 248 -10.53 73.31 24.13
CA ILE A 248 -11.86 72.77 24.46
C ILE A 248 -12.66 73.93 25.11
N PRO A 249 -13.94 74.14 24.74
CA PRO A 249 -15.00 73.78 25.70
C PRO A 249 -16.24 73.11 25.08
N GLU A 250 -16.69 72.05 25.76
CA GLU A 250 -18.04 71.44 25.79
C GLU A 250 -19.20 72.48 25.86
N PRO A 251 -20.50 72.19 25.51
CA PRO A 251 -21.26 71.09 26.16
C PRO A 251 -22.58 70.51 25.53
N LYS A 252 -23.06 69.43 26.21
CA LYS A 252 -24.45 69.05 26.57
C LYS A 252 -25.46 68.42 25.56
N ARG A 253 -25.83 67.16 25.94
CA ARG A 253 -27.20 66.56 26.11
C ARG A 253 -28.10 66.43 24.85
N MET A 254 -28.90 65.38 24.63
CA MET A 254 -29.81 64.71 25.58
C MET A 254 -30.45 63.40 25.03
N CYS A 255 -30.71 62.47 25.96
CA CYS A 255 -31.91 61.62 26.18
C CYS A 255 -32.36 60.44 25.28
N THR A 256 -32.27 59.23 25.90
CA THR A 256 -33.33 58.22 26.20
C THR A 256 -34.04 57.49 25.02
N SER A 257 -34.38 56.20 25.08
CA SER A 257 -34.85 55.40 26.22
C SER A 257 -34.74 53.85 25.98
N THR A 258 -34.37 53.13 27.05
CA THR A 258 -34.94 51.86 27.61
C THR A 258 -35.33 50.68 26.70
N ALA A 259 -35.12 49.40 27.02
CA ALA A 259 -35.13 48.75 28.34
C ALA A 259 -34.48 47.34 28.36
N ARG A 260 -33.63 47.14 29.39
CA ARG A 260 -33.52 46.02 30.38
C ARG A 260 -33.51 44.56 29.90
N VAL A 261 -32.41 43.79 30.00
CA VAL A 261 -31.57 43.35 31.16
C VAL A 261 -32.23 42.29 32.04
N ARG A 262 -31.57 41.12 32.13
CA ARG A 262 -31.33 40.40 33.40
C ARG A 262 -30.04 39.57 33.31
N GLU A 263 -28.95 40.13 33.83
CA GLU A 263 -27.79 39.38 34.33
C GLU A 263 -27.88 39.27 35.85
N ARG A 264 -27.18 38.27 36.42
CA ARG A 264 -26.24 38.35 37.59
C ARG A 264 -26.04 36.95 38.22
N PRO A 265 -25.00 36.72 39.06
CA PRO A 265 -23.72 37.41 39.21
C PRO A 265 -22.49 36.46 39.33
N VAL A 266 -21.31 37.07 39.23
CA VAL A 266 -19.96 36.52 39.48
C VAL A 266 -19.78 36.07 40.95
N LYS A 267 -19.02 34.98 41.16
CA LYS A 267 -18.23 34.76 42.37
C LYS A 267 -16.80 34.33 42.04
N THR A 268 -15.91 34.95 42.80
CA THR A 268 -14.45 34.90 42.90
C THR A 268 -13.87 33.52 43.22
N SER A 269 -12.68 33.17 42.67
CA SER A 269 -11.45 32.92 43.45
C SER A 269 -10.38 32.15 42.66
N SER A 270 -9.17 32.75 42.63
CA SER A 270 -7.82 32.17 42.70
C SER A 270 -7.47 30.80 42.09
N GLY A 271 -6.49 30.84 41.18
CA GLY A 271 -5.28 30.01 41.26
C GLY A 271 -5.29 28.63 40.60
N GLY A 272 -4.66 28.48 39.43
CA GLY A 272 -4.39 27.17 38.85
C GLY A 272 -3.63 27.21 37.52
N LYS A 273 -2.44 26.59 37.52
CA LYS A 273 -1.46 26.37 36.44
C LYS A 273 -2.00 26.39 35.00
N ILE A 274 -1.36 27.19 34.15
CA ILE A 274 -1.51 27.17 32.69
C ILE A 274 -0.91 25.85 32.15
N VAL A 275 -1.76 24.86 31.92
CA VAL A 275 -1.47 23.74 31.02
C VAL A 275 -1.73 24.23 29.59
N LYS A 276 -0.69 24.26 28.75
CA LYS A 276 -0.84 24.57 27.32
C LYS A 276 -1.68 23.46 26.67
N SER A 277 -2.96 23.73 26.41
CA SER A 277 -3.82 22.85 25.64
C SER A 277 -3.37 22.79 24.19
N GLN A 278 -3.17 21.58 23.70
CA GLN A 278 -2.98 21.28 22.27
C GLN A 278 -4.23 21.72 21.49
N PRO A 279 -4.10 22.23 20.26
CA PRO A 279 -5.25 22.48 19.41
C PRO A 279 -5.75 21.14 18.86
N THR A 280 -6.64 20.47 19.58
CA THR A 280 -7.45 19.39 19.00
C THR A 280 -8.49 20.02 18.08
N GLN A 281 -8.14 20.21 16.81
CA GLN A 281 -9.14 20.48 15.77
C GLN A 281 -10.00 19.22 15.62
N LYS A 282 -11.22 19.26 16.15
CA LYS A 282 -12.24 18.24 15.88
C LYS A 282 -12.52 18.24 14.38
N ASN A 283 -12.09 17.19 13.67
CA ASN A 283 -12.47 16.91 12.29
C ASN A 283 -13.99 16.67 12.24
N THR A 284 -14.76 17.70 11.89
CA THR A 284 -16.11 17.50 11.38
C THR A 284 -16.00 16.90 9.99
N THR A 285 -16.79 15.86 9.70
CA THR A 285 -16.71 15.05 8.49
C THR A 285 -17.08 15.88 7.25
N ARG A 286 -16.10 16.61 6.70
CA ARG A 286 -16.23 17.40 5.48
C ARG A 286 -16.53 16.46 4.32
N VAL A 287 -17.68 16.63 3.68
CA VAL A 287 -18.03 15.87 2.48
C VAL A 287 -17.12 16.30 1.33
N LEU A 288 -16.34 15.36 0.79
CA LEU A 288 -15.48 15.63 -0.36
C LEU A 288 -16.29 16.03 -1.59
N THR A 289 -15.87 17.08 -2.26
CA THR A 289 -16.31 17.40 -3.62
C THR A 289 -15.82 16.34 -4.62
N ASP A 290 -16.44 16.26 -5.79
CA ASP A 290 -16.01 15.32 -6.84
C ASP A 290 -14.58 15.59 -7.35
N HIS A 291 -14.09 16.82 -7.21
CA HIS A 291 -12.73 17.19 -7.60
C HIS A 291 -11.71 16.77 -6.54
N GLU A 292 -12.03 16.94 -5.26
CA GLU A 292 -11.22 16.45 -4.15
C GLU A 292 -11.16 14.92 -4.15
N ALA A 293 -12.28 14.24 -4.40
CA ALA A 293 -12.30 12.78 -4.54
C ALA A 293 -11.42 12.28 -5.70
N GLN A 294 -11.39 13.00 -6.83
CA GLN A 294 -10.46 12.72 -7.93
C GLN A 294 -9.00 12.94 -7.53
N MET A 295 -8.69 14.00 -6.77
CA MET A 295 -7.33 14.23 -6.27
C MET A 295 -6.88 13.08 -5.35
N VAL A 296 -7.74 12.62 -4.44
CA VAL A 296 -7.46 11.46 -3.58
C VAL A 296 -7.22 10.21 -4.43
N GLN A 297 -8.03 9.97 -5.46
CA GLN A 297 -7.82 8.86 -6.38
C GLN A 297 -6.43 8.94 -7.04
N ARG A 298 -6.00 10.13 -7.51
CA ARG A 298 -4.68 10.29 -8.15
C ARG A 298 -3.53 10.09 -7.20
N MET A 299 -3.66 10.57 -5.97
CA MET A 299 -2.68 10.31 -4.94
C MET A 299 -2.57 8.81 -4.67
N ASN A 300 -3.72 8.12 -4.59
CA ASN A 300 -3.76 6.67 -4.38
C ASN A 300 -3.08 5.91 -5.53
N GLU A 301 -3.34 6.29 -6.78
CA GLU A 301 -2.66 5.74 -7.96
C GLU A 301 -1.14 5.99 -7.92
N LEU A 302 -0.70 7.19 -7.51
CA LEU A 302 0.72 7.54 -7.49
C LEU A 302 1.46 6.73 -6.42
N MET A 303 0.86 6.62 -5.23
CA MET A 303 1.37 5.84 -4.09
C MET A 303 1.35 4.32 -4.31
N SER A 304 0.69 3.85 -5.37
CA SER A 304 0.66 2.44 -5.77
C SER A 304 1.78 2.08 -6.75
N THR A 305 2.66 3.03 -7.07
CA THR A 305 3.69 2.85 -8.10
C THR A 305 5.05 3.35 -7.67
N ASN A 306 6.08 2.61 -8.05
CA ASN A 306 7.43 2.75 -7.51
C ASN A 306 7.49 2.56 -5.99
N VAL A 307 8.70 2.49 -5.44
CA VAL A 307 8.91 2.41 -4.00
C VAL A 307 9.03 3.83 -3.44
N ARG A 308 7.96 4.30 -2.78
CA ARG A 308 7.83 5.67 -2.29
C ARG A 308 7.42 5.75 -0.83
N LEU A 309 7.94 6.75 -0.14
CA LEU A 309 7.55 7.16 1.20
C LEU A 309 6.26 8.00 1.17
N PHE A 310 6.16 8.90 0.20
CA PHE A 310 5.03 9.81 0.01
C PHE A 310 4.90 10.23 -1.46
N GLY A 311 3.80 10.91 -1.78
CA GLY A 311 3.50 11.46 -3.09
C GLY A 311 3.08 12.92 -3.01
N ILE A 312 3.33 13.65 -4.10
CA ILE A 312 3.01 15.07 -4.25
C ILE A 312 1.97 15.26 -5.35
N GLY A 313 1.03 16.16 -5.12
CA GLY A 313 -0.01 16.49 -6.09
C GLY A 313 -0.48 17.94 -6.02
N TRP A 314 -1.02 18.43 -7.14
CA TRP A 314 -1.64 19.74 -7.26
C TRP A 314 -3.10 19.57 -7.67
N LEU A 315 -3.98 20.36 -7.05
CA LEU A 315 -5.37 20.53 -7.48
C LEU A 315 -5.60 21.98 -7.89
N VAL A 316 -5.79 22.20 -9.19
CA VAL A 316 -6.04 23.51 -9.78
C VAL A 316 -7.51 23.61 -10.18
N GLU A 317 -8.23 24.54 -9.57
CA GLU A 317 -9.64 24.82 -9.80
C GLU A 317 -9.82 26.27 -10.24
N ASN A 318 -10.00 26.48 -11.55
CA ASN A 318 -10.07 27.79 -12.17
C ASN A 318 -8.84 28.67 -11.85
N GLN A 319 -8.98 29.65 -10.94
CA GLN A 319 -7.90 30.55 -10.50
C GLN A 319 -7.25 30.12 -9.19
N HIS A 320 -7.74 29.04 -8.56
CA HIS A 320 -7.26 28.60 -7.26
C HIS A 320 -6.42 27.34 -7.40
N MET A 321 -5.39 27.24 -6.58
CA MET A 321 -4.57 26.04 -6.45
C MET A 321 -4.58 25.55 -5.00
N ARG A 322 -4.46 24.24 -4.84
CA ARG A 322 -4.06 23.57 -3.59
C ARG A 322 -2.88 22.66 -3.89
N LEU A 323 -1.94 22.59 -2.95
CA LEU A 323 -0.93 21.54 -2.92
C LEU A 323 -1.45 20.42 -2.02
N CYS A 324 -1.10 19.18 -2.37
CA CYS A 324 -1.35 18.03 -1.53
C CYS A 324 -0.13 17.12 -1.44
N TYR A 325 0.04 16.57 -0.25
CA TYR A 325 1.03 15.58 0.12
C TYR A 325 0.25 14.36 0.61
N GLY A 326 0.66 13.16 0.24
CA GLY A 326 0.01 11.93 0.67
C GLY A 326 1.01 10.85 1.04
N ASP A 327 0.78 10.16 2.14
CA ASP A 327 1.58 9.01 2.57
C ASP A 327 0.69 7.93 3.21
N ARG A 328 1.30 6.93 3.86
CA ARG A 328 0.60 5.77 4.45
C ARG A 328 -0.40 6.08 5.57
N PHE A 329 -0.49 7.32 6.03
CA PHE A 329 -1.42 7.77 7.06
C PHE A 329 -2.55 8.67 6.53
N GLY A 330 -2.49 9.08 5.27
CA GLY A 330 -3.49 9.95 4.66
C GLY A 330 -2.92 11.14 3.91
N LEU A 331 -3.77 12.13 3.65
CA LEU A 331 -3.41 13.33 2.89
C LEU A 331 -3.29 14.55 3.79
N VAL A 332 -2.39 15.45 3.41
CA VAL A 332 -2.29 16.81 3.92
C VAL A 332 -2.51 17.76 2.74
N VAL A 333 -3.45 18.69 2.88
CA VAL A 333 -3.88 19.57 1.80
C VAL A 333 -3.81 21.03 2.26
N THR A 334 -3.25 21.90 1.42
CA THR A 334 -3.13 23.32 1.74
C THR A 334 -4.47 24.06 1.66
N LYS A 335 -4.50 25.26 2.23
CA LYS A 335 -5.50 26.27 1.89
C LYS A 335 -5.46 26.53 0.37
N ARG A 336 -6.63 26.91 -0.17
CA ARG A 336 -6.73 27.39 -1.55
C ARG A 336 -6.08 28.77 -1.67
N PHE A 337 -5.34 29.01 -2.74
CA PHE A 337 -4.72 30.31 -3.02
C PHE A 337 -4.81 30.68 -4.51
N LYS A 338 -4.88 31.98 -4.82
CA LYS A 338 -5.00 32.52 -6.19
C LYS A 338 -3.65 32.56 -6.89
N PHE A 339 -3.24 31.40 -7.40
CA PHE A 339 -1.86 31.11 -7.85
C PHE A 339 -1.33 31.97 -9.03
N LEU A 340 -2.18 32.68 -9.78
CA LEU A 340 -1.76 33.58 -10.88
C LEU A 340 -2.11 35.06 -10.65
N ASP A 341 -2.60 35.44 -9.46
CA ASP A 341 -3.00 36.81 -9.16
C ASP A 341 -2.38 37.29 -7.83
N GLU A 342 -3.18 37.41 -6.78
CA GLU A 342 -2.75 37.91 -5.46
C GLU A 342 -1.66 37.02 -4.85
N ASP A 343 -1.77 35.70 -5.02
CA ASP A 343 -0.90 34.70 -4.37
C ASP A 343 0.16 34.09 -5.31
N ARG A 344 0.50 34.79 -6.40
CA ARG A 344 1.47 34.32 -7.41
C ARG A 344 2.87 34.01 -6.86
N HIS A 345 3.25 34.61 -5.74
CA HIS A 345 4.49 34.30 -5.04
C HIS A 345 4.49 32.87 -4.45
N LEU A 346 3.33 32.34 -4.04
CA LEU A 346 3.20 30.95 -3.56
C LEU A 346 3.30 29.94 -4.71
N PHE A 347 2.83 30.33 -5.91
CA PHE A 347 3.01 29.51 -7.11
C PHE A 347 4.49 29.43 -7.50
N LEU A 348 5.17 30.58 -7.53
CA LEU A 348 6.61 30.64 -7.78
C LEU A 348 7.40 29.83 -6.75
N LEU A 349 7.04 29.94 -5.47
CA LEU A 349 7.64 29.16 -4.39
C LEU A 349 7.50 27.65 -4.64
N ALA A 350 6.30 27.17 -5.00
CA ALA A 350 6.07 25.75 -5.27
C ALA A 350 6.87 25.25 -6.49
N VAL A 351 6.92 26.03 -7.58
CA VAL A 351 7.71 25.70 -8.78
C VAL A 351 9.20 25.68 -8.46
N ALA A 352 9.70 26.66 -7.70
CA ALA A 352 11.09 26.75 -7.28
C ALA A 352 11.50 25.58 -6.38
N ALA A 353 10.68 25.26 -5.38
CA ALA A 353 10.93 24.12 -4.49
C ALA A 353 11.00 22.80 -5.26
N MET A 354 10.03 22.54 -6.16
CA MET A 354 10.04 21.33 -7.00
C MET A 354 11.22 21.30 -7.99
N GLY A 355 11.62 22.45 -8.53
CA GLY A 355 12.78 22.55 -9.44
C GLY A 355 14.14 22.30 -8.77
N GLN A 356 14.22 22.48 -7.46
CA GLN A 356 15.41 22.23 -6.64
C GLN A 356 15.35 20.91 -5.86
N ALA A 357 14.25 20.16 -5.99
CA ALA A 357 14.05 18.90 -5.31
C ALA A 357 14.77 17.74 -6.04
N SER A 358 15.40 16.88 -5.25
CA SER A 358 15.83 15.55 -5.65
C SER A 358 14.64 14.60 -5.78
N ILE A 359 14.84 13.42 -6.36
CA ILE A 359 13.79 12.40 -6.40
C ILE A 359 13.35 11.97 -4.98
N TYR A 360 14.24 12.06 -3.98
CA TYR A 360 13.96 11.70 -2.59
C TYR A 360 13.09 12.75 -1.89
N GLU A 361 13.36 14.03 -2.13
CA GLU A 361 12.51 15.15 -1.68
C GLU A 361 11.15 15.16 -2.42
N MET A 362 11.02 14.39 -3.51
CA MET A 362 9.76 14.11 -4.20
C MET A 362 9.10 12.78 -3.75
N GLY A 363 9.68 12.11 -2.74
CA GLY A 363 9.07 10.98 -2.04
C GLY A 363 9.59 9.59 -2.43
N ILE A 364 10.58 9.47 -3.31
CA ILE A 364 11.24 8.16 -3.58
C ILE A 364 11.98 7.68 -2.32
N LEU A 365 11.97 6.37 -2.08
CA LEU A 365 12.72 5.77 -0.97
C LEU A 365 14.21 6.15 -1.03
N PRO A 366 14.80 6.74 0.04
CA PRO A 366 16.21 7.17 0.05
C PRO A 366 17.22 6.07 -0.27
N ASP A 367 16.94 4.83 0.15
CA ASP A 367 17.82 3.67 -0.09
C ASP A 367 17.82 3.21 -1.56
N LEU A 368 16.85 3.67 -2.37
CA LEU A 368 16.72 3.27 -3.76
C LEU A 368 17.40 4.29 -4.68
N HIS A 369 18.58 3.95 -5.16
CA HIS A 369 19.39 4.79 -6.04
C HIS A 369 19.16 4.45 -7.51
N PHE A 370 19.22 5.47 -8.36
CA PHE A 370 19.08 5.37 -9.80
C PHE A 370 20.38 5.82 -10.49
N PRO A 371 20.68 5.31 -11.69
CA PRO A 371 21.88 5.70 -12.41
C PRO A 371 21.86 7.19 -12.77
N THR A 372 23.05 7.75 -12.96
CA THR A 372 23.24 9.13 -13.43
C THR A 372 23.83 9.14 -14.84
N ASN A 373 23.41 10.09 -15.67
CA ASN A 373 23.98 10.31 -17.00
C ASN A 373 25.39 10.95 -16.91
N GLU A 374 26.03 11.17 -18.07
CA GLU A 374 27.37 11.79 -18.17
C GLU A 374 27.44 13.20 -17.56
N ARG A 375 26.29 13.88 -17.42
CA ARG A 375 26.18 15.21 -16.78
C ARG A 375 25.98 15.13 -15.26
N GLY A 376 25.96 13.93 -14.69
CA GLY A 376 25.70 13.68 -13.27
C GLY A 376 24.22 13.76 -12.88
N GLU A 377 23.31 13.79 -13.85
CA GLU A 377 21.88 13.93 -13.62
C GLU A 377 21.20 12.56 -13.46
N VAL A 378 20.26 12.44 -12.52
CA VAL A 378 19.58 11.18 -12.22
C VAL A 378 18.61 10.76 -13.34
N GLU A 379 18.79 9.56 -13.90
CA GLU A 379 17.94 8.97 -14.93
C GLU A 379 16.74 8.20 -14.35
N PHE A 380 15.80 8.92 -13.73
CA PHE A 380 14.61 8.32 -13.13
C PHE A 380 13.50 8.01 -14.16
N VAL A 381 13.73 7.02 -15.02
CA VAL A 381 12.74 6.58 -16.06
C VAL A 381 12.54 5.07 -16.14
N ARG A 382 13.47 4.30 -15.56
CA ARG A 382 13.48 2.84 -15.52
C ARG A 382 14.25 2.39 -14.28
N TYR A 383 14.05 1.14 -13.88
CA TYR A 383 14.87 0.53 -12.83
C TYR A 383 16.26 0.09 -13.32
N THR A 384 16.52 0.11 -14.63
CA THR A 384 17.77 -0.46 -15.19
C THR A 384 18.96 0.30 -14.64
N GLY A 385 19.86 -0.41 -13.96
CA GLY A 385 20.98 0.20 -13.23
C GLY A 385 20.63 0.76 -11.84
N ALA A 386 19.39 0.59 -11.37
CA ALA A 386 18.99 0.99 -10.02
C ALA A 386 19.57 0.03 -8.97
N GLN A 387 19.91 0.59 -7.82
CA GLN A 387 20.53 -0.14 -6.71
C GLN A 387 19.83 0.18 -5.40
N LEU A 388 19.57 -0.84 -4.59
CA LEU A 388 19.23 -0.65 -3.18
C LEU A 388 20.52 -0.59 -2.37
N ARG A 389 20.75 0.55 -1.70
CA ARG A 389 21.88 0.75 -0.78
C ARG A 389 21.34 1.05 0.59
N MET A 390 21.63 0.19 1.56
CA MET A 390 21.06 0.33 2.91
C MET A 390 21.98 -0.19 3.99
N LYS A 391 21.85 0.39 5.19
CA LYS A 391 22.35 -0.20 6.44
C LYS A 391 21.30 -1.11 7.03
N ALA A 392 21.65 -2.37 7.25
CA ALA A 392 20.73 -3.38 7.76
C ALA A 392 21.41 -4.39 8.68
N PHE A 393 20.60 -5.11 9.45
CA PHE A 393 21.06 -6.20 10.30
C PHE A 393 21.03 -7.51 9.51
N LEU A 394 22.12 -8.28 9.60
CA LEU A 394 22.05 -9.71 9.33
C LEU A 394 21.17 -10.38 10.39
N PRO A 395 20.55 -11.55 10.10
CA PRO A 395 19.86 -12.34 11.09
C PRO A 395 20.74 -12.54 12.34
N GLU A 396 20.16 -12.28 13.51
CA GLU A 396 20.82 -12.47 14.82
C GLU A 396 22.04 -11.55 15.09
N ALA A 397 22.39 -10.64 14.17
CA ALA A 397 23.47 -9.68 14.39
C ALA A 397 23.00 -8.50 15.25
N SER A 398 23.88 -8.03 16.14
CA SER A 398 23.64 -6.87 17.00
C SER A 398 24.05 -5.54 16.35
N ALA A 399 24.78 -5.58 15.24
CA ALA A 399 25.30 -4.40 14.54
C ALA A 399 24.84 -4.39 13.08
N GLN A 400 24.60 -3.19 12.55
CA GLN A 400 24.28 -3.00 11.13
C GLN A 400 25.53 -3.09 10.26
N LYS A 401 25.35 -3.57 9.03
CA LYS A 401 26.33 -3.53 7.95
C LYS A 401 25.76 -2.80 6.74
N ASP A 402 26.64 -2.26 5.92
CA ASP A 402 26.29 -1.66 4.63
C ASP A 402 26.05 -2.77 3.59
N PHE A 403 24.95 -2.68 2.87
CA PHE A 403 24.60 -3.61 1.79
C PHE A 403 24.24 -2.88 0.51
N THR A 404 24.67 -3.44 -0.63
CA THR A 404 24.36 -2.94 -1.97
C THR A 404 23.81 -4.07 -2.84
N PHE A 405 22.60 -3.89 -3.37
CA PHE A 405 21.91 -4.84 -4.23
C PHE A 405 21.52 -4.18 -5.55
N ASP A 406 21.76 -4.86 -6.66
CA ASP A 406 21.27 -4.44 -7.98
C ASP A 406 19.82 -4.89 -8.16
N ILE A 407 18.94 -4.00 -8.62
CA ILE A 407 17.54 -4.33 -8.91
C ILE A 407 17.45 -4.98 -10.30
N GLU A 408 16.90 -6.19 -10.37
CA GLU A 408 16.78 -6.94 -11.63
C GLU A 408 15.64 -6.38 -12.49
N THR A 409 15.95 -5.88 -13.69
CA THR A 409 14.99 -5.06 -14.47
C THR A 409 14.25 -5.73 -15.59
N TYR A 410 14.68 -6.94 -15.96
CA TYR A 410 13.95 -7.78 -16.90
C TYR A 410 12.74 -8.45 -16.26
N ALA A 411 12.70 -8.46 -14.93
CA ALA A 411 11.55 -8.89 -14.16
C ALA A 411 10.74 -7.64 -13.80
N GLN A 412 9.46 -7.61 -14.19
CA GLN A 412 8.51 -6.65 -13.62
C GLN A 412 8.56 -6.76 -12.08
N PRO A 413 8.22 -5.69 -11.33
CA PRO A 413 8.00 -5.80 -9.90
C PRO A 413 7.14 -7.04 -9.61
N LEU A 414 7.63 -7.93 -8.75
CA LEU A 414 6.96 -9.20 -8.49
C LEU A 414 5.59 -8.96 -7.84
N TYR A 415 5.51 -7.88 -7.05
CA TYR A 415 4.29 -7.41 -6.43
C TYR A 415 4.40 -5.93 -6.05
N MET A 416 3.35 -5.15 -6.28
CA MET A 416 3.15 -3.84 -5.67
C MET A 416 1.70 -3.74 -5.23
N GLU A 417 1.49 -3.49 -3.94
CA GLU A 417 0.14 -3.34 -3.39
C GLU A 417 -0.51 -2.06 -3.92
N SER A 418 -1.78 -2.18 -4.32
CA SER A 418 -2.58 -1.04 -4.73
C SER A 418 -3.17 -0.35 -3.51
N GLY A 419 -2.85 0.94 -3.36
CA GLY A 419 -3.48 1.81 -2.37
C GLY A 419 -2.51 2.50 -1.41
N MET A 420 -2.96 3.64 -0.87
CA MET A 420 -2.16 4.48 0.01
C MET A 420 -2.27 4.07 1.49
N LEU A 421 -3.47 3.74 1.99
CA LEU A 421 -3.74 3.53 3.43
C LEU A 421 -3.48 2.11 3.93
N SER A 422 -2.98 1.21 3.07
CA SER A 422 -2.70 -0.18 3.41
C SER A 422 -1.24 -0.38 3.85
N ARG A 423 -0.77 -1.64 3.87
CA ARG A 423 0.65 -1.95 4.17
C ARG A 423 1.58 -1.46 3.07
N GLY A 424 1.08 -1.15 1.88
CA GLY A 424 1.86 -0.58 0.77
C GLY A 424 3.03 -1.48 0.37
N THR A 425 2.84 -2.81 0.43
CA THR A 425 3.93 -3.77 0.24
C THR A 425 4.44 -3.75 -1.21
N SER A 426 5.75 -3.63 -1.39
CA SER A 426 6.45 -3.68 -2.68
C SER A 426 7.50 -4.79 -2.65
N VAL A 427 7.56 -5.62 -3.70
CA VAL A 427 8.51 -6.73 -3.83
C VAL A 427 9.27 -6.58 -5.15
N LEU A 428 10.57 -6.33 -5.04
CA LEU A 428 11.48 -6.14 -6.18
C LEU A 428 12.47 -7.29 -6.26
N PRO A 429 12.71 -7.88 -7.44
CA PRO A 429 13.78 -8.86 -7.62
C PRO A 429 15.15 -8.18 -7.59
N SER A 430 16.14 -8.83 -6.98
CA SER A 430 17.47 -8.26 -6.80
C SER A 430 18.58 -9.32 -6.75
N VAL A 431 19.81 -8.87 -6.93
CA VAL A 431 21.03 -9.66 -6.70
C VAL A 431 22.05 -8.82 -5.92
N ALA A 432 22.98 -9.48 -5.22
CA ALA A 432 24.09 -8.77 -4.60
C ALA A 432 24.96 -8.10 -5.68
N THR A 433 25.33 -6.83 -5.48
CA THR A 433 26.11 -6.07 -6.48
C THR A 433 27.52 -6.67 -6.61
N PRO A 434 27.94 -7.14 -7.80
CA PRO A 434 29.25 -7.75 -8.00
C PRO A 434 30.42 -6.87 -7.55
N GLY A 435 31.46 -7.48 -6.97
CA GLY A 435 32.65 -6.77 -6.51
C GLY A 435 32.48 -5.98 -5.20
N THR A 436 31.38 -6.18 -4.47
CA THR A 436 31.13 -5.60 -3.14
C THR A 436 31.19 -6.65 -2.04
N GLU A 437 31.35 -6.23 -0.78
CA GLU A 437 31.23 -7.12 0.40
C GLU A 437 29.86 -7.85 0.44
N THR A 438 28.81 -7.22 -0.10
CA THR A 438 27.49 -7.84 -0.22
C THR A 438 27.51 -9.06 -1.14
N TYR A 439 28.28 -9.01 -2.23
CA TYR A 439 28.48 -10.16 -3.12
C TYR A 439 29.36 -11.22 -2.48
N GLU A 440 30.31 -10.85 -1.62
CA GLU A 440 31.08 -11.83 -0.86
C GLU A 440 30.20 -12.63 0.10
N GLU A 441 29.24 -11.98 0.74
CA GLU A 441 28.27 -12.56 1.67
C GLU A 441 27.22 -13.43 0.97
N PHE A 442 26.59 -12.94 -0.11
CA PHE A 442 25.43 -13.61 -0.72
C PHE A 442 25.67 -14.23 -2.11
N LYS A 443 26.85 -14.00 -2.71
CA LYS A 443 27.23 -14.53 -4.03
C LYS A 443 26.19 -14.19 -5.11
N ASP A 444 25.98 -15.11 -6.04
CA ASP A 444 25.04 -15.03 -7.17
C ASP A 444 23.62 -15.48 -6.82
N GLU A 445 23.28 -15.59 -5.52
CA GLU A 445 21.95 -16.00 -5.09
C GLU A 445 20.88 -15.02 -5.61
N LYS A 446 19.78 -15.58 -6.10
CA LYS A 446 18.62 -14.80 -6.52
C LYS A 446 17.87 -14.32 -5.28
N LEU A 447 17.69 -13.01 -5.16
CA LEU A 447 17.08 -12.38 -3.98
C LEU A 447 15.83 -11.58 -4.37
N VAL A 448 15.05 -11.22 -3.35
CA VAL A 448 13.96 -10.23 -3.45
C VAL A 448 14.06 -9.24 -2.30
N VAL A 449 13.78 -7.97 -2.60
CA VAL A 449 13.61 -6.89 -1.64
C VAL A 449 12.11 -6.74 -1.37
N LYS A 450 11.66 -6.98 -0.14
CA LYS A 450 10.29 -6.70 0.34
C LYS A 450 10.31 -5.43 1.18
N ILE A 451 9.47 -4.46 0.82
CA ILE A 451 9.34 -3.17 1.51
C ILE A 451 7.88 -3.00 1.91
N SER A 452 7.59 -2.82 3.20
CA SER A 452 6.22 -2.77 3.71
C SER A 452 6.07 -1.79 4.87
N TRP A 453 4.82 -1.41 5.17
CA TRP A 453 4.45 -0.48 6.24
C TRP A 453 3.54 -1.11 7.32
N PRO A 454 4.03 -2.11 8.07
CA PRO A 454 3.26 -2.75 9.13
C PRO A 454 3.05 -1.83 10.35
N HIS A 455 2.15 -2.24 11.23
CA HIS A 455 1.98 -1.59 12.52
C HIS A 455 3.14 -1.97 13.47
N PRO A 456 3.64 -1.05 14.33
CA PRO A 456 4.78 -1.31 15.20
C PRO A 456 4.56 -2.46 16.21
N TRP A 457 3.32 -2.71 16.64
CA TRP A 457 2.99 -3.80 17.57
C TRP A 457 2.79 -5.15 16.88
N GLN A 458 2.67 -5.17 15.55
CA GLN A 458 2.84 -6.43 14.83
C GLN A 458 4.33 -6.72 14.95
N THR A 459 4.67 -7.82 15.64
CA THR A 459 6.04 -8.32 15.69
C THR A 459 6.57 -8.34 14.28
N VAL A 460 7.60 -7.54 14.02
CA VAL A 460 8.15 -7.34 12.68
C VAL A 460 8.42 -8.72 12.10
N GLU A 461 7.94 -8.98 10.88
CA GLU A 461 8.13 -10.25 10.15
C GLU A 461 9.54 -10.82 10.33
N ALA A 462 10.54 -9.94 10.19
CA ALA A 462 11.93 -10.25 10.39
C ALA A 462 12.23 -10.86 11.77
N THR A 463 11.67 -10.33 12.85
CA THR A 463 11.83 -10.87 14.20
C THR A 463 11.21 -12.26 14.34
N ASN A 464 10.02 -12.48 13.79
CA ASN A 464 9.36 -13.78 13.80
C ASN A 464 10.18 -14.81 12.99
N VAL A 465 10.62 -14.44 11.79
CA VAL A 465 11.45 -15.28 10.93
C VAL A 465 12.79 -15.62 11.60
N VAL A 466 13.46 -14.64 12.23
CA VAL A 466 14.70 -14.87 12.98
C VAL A 466 14.46 -15.85 14.13
N ALA A 467 13.40 -15.67 14.91
CA ALA A 467 13.07 -16.56 16.02
C ALA A 467 12.77 -18.00 15.55
N VAL A 468 11.98 -18.15 14.48
CA VAL A 468 11.64 -19.44 13.87
C VAL A 468 12.90 -20.14 13.35
N ARG A 469 13.72 -19.44 12.55
CA ARG A 469 14.95 -20.01 11.98
C ARG A 469 15.95 -20.39 13.08
N LYS A 470 16.09 -19.58 14.12
CA LYS A 470 16.94 -19.92 15.26
C LYS A 470 16.47 -21.20 15.96
N ALA A 471 15.18 -21.29 16.29
CA ALA A 471 14.62 -22.46 16.96
C ALA A 471 14.76 -23.74 16.10
N LEU A 472 14.53 -23.65 14.79
CA LEU A 472 14.74 -24.77 13.87
C LEU A 472 16.21 -25.16 13.78
N ARG A 473 17.15 -24.19 13.72
CA ARG A 473 18.58 -24.50 13.66
C ARG A 473 19.07 -25.27 14.88
N GLU A 474 18.57 -24.91 16.06
CA GLU A 474 18.94 -25.54 17.34
C GLU A 474 18.32 -26.92 17.53
N ASN A 475 17.10 -27.15 17.03
CA ASN A 475 16.33 -28.36 17.36
C ASN A 475 16.10 -29.31 16.16
N LYS A 476 15.90 -28.77 14.95
CA LYS A 476 15.47 -29.50 13.74
C LYS A 476 16.03 -28.84 12.46
N PRO A 477 17.36 -28.86 12.24
CA PRO A 477 18.02 -28.09 11.18
C PRO A 477 17.62 -28.51 9.76
N ALA A 478 17.21 -29.77 9.55
CA ALA A 478 16.72 -30.25 8.25
C ALA A 478 15.54 -29.41 7.70
N TYR A 479 14.78 -28.75 8.58
CA TYR A 479 13.61 -27.97 8.20
C TYR A 479 13.88 -26.50 7.90
N LEU A 480 15.13 -26.03 8.05
CA LEU A 480 15.51 -24.64 7.75
C LEU A 480 15.29 -24.23 6.29
N GLN A 481 15.39 -25.20 5.36
CA GLN A 481 15.20 -24.97 3.94
C GLN A 481 13.72 -24.77 3.56
N HIS A 482 12.79 -25.19 4.43
CA HIS A 482 11.36 -25.15 4.19
C HIS A 482 10.66 -23.93 4.81
N VAL A 483 11.44 -23.02 5.40
CA VAL A 483 10.97 -21.71 5.86
C VAL A 483 11.76 -20.62 5.14
N MET A 484 11.11 -19.47 4.90
CA MET A 484 11.73 -18.36 4.18
C MET A 484 13.11 -17.97 4.73
N ASP A 485 14.04 -17.66 3.82
CA ASP A 485 15.42 -17.36 4.13
C ASP A 485 15.67 -15.85 4.10
N LEU A 486 15.68 -15.26 5.30
CA LEU A 486 15.98 -13.85 5.53
C LEU A 486 17.48 -13.61 5.49
N LYS A 487 17.93 -12.71 4.63
CA LYS A 487 19.34 -12.34 4.45
C LYS A 487 19.73 -11.13 5.27
N CYS A 488 18.92 -10.09 5.24
CA CYS A 488 19.09 -8.91 6.09
C CYS A 488 17.79 -8.10 6.17
N SER A 489 17.65 -7.28 7.20
CA SER A 489 16.50 -6.41 7.37
C SER A 489 16.81 -5.13 8.14
N VAL A 490 16.01 -4.10 7.89
CA VAL A 490 15.98 -2.85 8.66
C VAL A 490 14.55 -2.38 8.83
N THR A 491 14.25 -1.85 10.02
CA THR A 491 12.96 -1.21 10.33
C THR A 491 13.23 0.22 10.74
N ARG A 492 12.51 1.17 10.15
CA ARG A 492 12.62 2.60 10.46
C ARG A 492 11.27 3.19 10.80
N THR A 493 11.27 4.05 11.79
CA THR A 493 10.12 4.88 12.17
C THR A 493 9.89 6.01 11.18
N ILE A 494 8.74 6.65 11.27
CA ILE A 494 8.42 7.83 10.45
C ILE A 494 9.33 9.04 10.76
N ASP A 495 9.84 9.10 11.99
CA ASP A 495 10.80 10.11 12.44
C ASP A 495 12.17 9.87 11.80
N GLU A 496 12.67 8.62 11.81
CA GLU A 496 13.95 8.26 11.16
C GLU A 496 13.93 8.40 9.63
N LEU A 497 12.74 8.46 9.03
CA LEU A 497 12.54 8.66 7.59
C LEU A 497 12.24 10.12 7.24
N ASP A 498 12.25 11.04 8.21
CA ASP A 498 12.02 12.47 8.03
C ASP A 498 10.73 12.79 7.22
N LEU A 499 9.64 12.05 7.48
CA LEU A 499 8.39 12.27 6.75
C LEU A 499 7.86 13.70 6.96
N PRO A 500 7.54 14.46 5.89
CA PRO A 500 7.12 15.86 5.98
C PRO A 500 5.96 16.16 6.94
N ARG A 501 5.05 15.20 7.15
CA ARG A 501 3.96 15.35 8.12
C ARG A 501 4.44 15.64 9.54
N MET A 502 5.62 15.13 9.92
CA MET A 502 6.20 15.32 11.24
C MET A 502 6.66 16.76 11.44
N ALA A 503 7.31 17.34 10.42
CA ALA A 503 7.68 18.76 10.39
C ALA A 503 6.44 19.69 10.43
N MET A 504 5.31 19.25 9.89
CA MET A 504 4.03 19.97 10.00
C MET A 504 3.31 19.78 11.35
N GLY A 505 3.83 18.96 12.25
CA GLY A 505 3.23 18.68 13.56
C GLY A 505 2.09 17.66 13.55
N PHE A 506 1.93 16.90 12.46
CA PHE A 506 0.86 15.91 12.31
C PHE A 506 1.34 14.50 12.63
N ARG A 507 1.30 14.15 13.91
CA ARG A 507 1.66 12.82 14.39
C ARG A 507 0.48 11.85 14.27
N PRO A 508 0.66 10.65 13.67
CA PRO A 508 -0.35 9.62 13.67
C PRO A 508 -0.74 9.21 15.09
N ALA A 509 -2.01 8.84 15.29
CA ALA A 509 -2.43 8.24 16.54
C ALA A 509 -1.70 6.90 16.76
N ALA A 510 -1.48 6.50 18.02
CA ALA A 510 -0.78 5.24 18.32
C ALA A 510 -1.41 4.03 17.60
N VAL A 511 -2.73 3.99 17.49
CA VAL A 511 -3.49 2.91 16.81
C VAL A 511 -3.38 2.91 15.27
N GLU A 512 -2.89 4.01 14.70
CA GLU A 512 -2.68 4.17 13.25
C GLU A 512 -1.21 4.19 12.88
N ASN A 513 -0.31 4.13 13.89
CA ASN A 513 1.12 4.22 13.67
C ASN A 513 1.63 3.07 12.79
N ARG A 514 2.65 3.35 11.96
CA ARG A 514 3.28 2.39 11.05
C ARG A 514 4.79 2.61 11.05
N VAL A 515 5.54 1.54 10.77
CA VAL A 515 6.99 1.58 10.53
C VAL A 515 7.28 1.09 9.12
N CYS A 516 8.35 1.58 8.49
CA CYS A 516 8.80 1.05 7.20
C CYS A 516 9.80 -0.09 7.46
N CYS A 517 9.50 -1.26 6.92
CA CYS A 517 10.36 -2.43 6.99
C CYS A 517 10.91 -2.74 5.61
N THR A 518 12.23 -2.84 5.48
CA THR A 518 12.91 -3.34 4.28
C THR A 518 13.60 -4.66 4.61
N MET A 519 13.29 -5.71 3.86
CA MET A 519 13.81 -7.07 4.04
C MET A 519 14.36 -7.59 2.73
N VAL A 520 15.52 -8.24 2.78
CA VAL A 520 16.09 -8.97 1.64
C VAL A 520 15.98 -10.46 1.92
N LEU A 521 15.35 -11.18 1.02
CA LEU A 521 15.00 -12.58 1.13
C LEU A 521 15.57 -13.36 -0.05
N LYS A 522 15.77 -14.67 0.12
CA LYS A 522 15.93 -15.57 -1.03
C LYS A 522 14.70 -15.49 -1.94
N ARG A 523 14.91 -15.47 -3.26
CA ARG A 523 13.83 -15.49 -4.26
C ARG A 523 13.32 -16.91 -4.46
N TYR A 524 12.02 -17.09 -4.25
CA TYR A 524 11.30 -18.33 -4.53
C TYR A 524 10.37 -18.18 -5.73
N GLN A 525 9.85 -19.30 -6.21
CA GLN A 525 8.87 -19.38 -7.29
C GLN A 525 7.46 -19.52 -6.72
N LYS A 526 6.48 -18.91 -7.41
CA LYS A 526 5.07 -19.06 -7.07
C LYS A 526 4.62 -20.49 -7.32
N LEU A 527 3.69 -20.97 -6.50
CA LEU A 527 3.20 -22.34 -6.59
C LEU A 527 2.54 -22.68 -7.94
N GLU A 528 1.84 -21.72 -8.55
CA GLU A 528 1.17 -21.91 -9.85
C GLU A 528 2.14 -22.25 -11.00
N THR A 529 3.44 -21.97 -10.83
CA THR A 529 4.49 -22.23 -11.84
C THR A 529 5.02 -23.65 -11.83
N LEU A 530 4.55 -24.51 -10.93
CA LEU A 530 4.92 -25.93 -10.89
C LEU A 530 4.57 -26.62 -12.21
N GLU A 531 5.38 -27.63 -12.56
CA GLU A 531 5.27 -28.32 -13.85
C GLU A 531 4.59 -29.68 -13.74
N SER A 532 4.49 -30.22 -12.52
CA SER A 532 3.90 -31.54 -12.28
C SER A 532 3.16 -31.62 -10.95
N VAL A 533 2.24 -32.58 -10.86
CA VAL A 533 1.49 -32.88 -9.64
C VAL A 533 2.41 -33.49 -8.56
N ASP A 534 3.44 -34.23 -8.94
CA ASP A 534 4.40 -34.80 -7.99
C ASP A 534 5.30 -33.73 -7.35
N ASP A 535 5.66 -32.69 -8.11
CA ASP A 535 6.34 -31.53 -7.54
C ASP A 535 5.42 -30.79 -6.55
N PHE A 536 4.12 -30.64 -6.88
CA PHE A 536 3.15 -30.08 -5.94
C PHE A 536 3.03 -30.92 -4.66
N LYS A 537 2.94 -32.25 -4.78
CA LYS A 537 2.89 -33.15 -3.63
C LYS A 537 4.09 -32.96 -2.72
N THR A 538 5.29 -32.87 -3.32
CA THR A 538 6.54 -32.62 -2.60
C THR A 538 6.46 -31.28 -1.83
N VAL A 539 6.12 -30.20 -2.53
CA VAL A 539 6.02 -28.86 -1.93
C VAL A 539 5.00 -28.82 -0.80
N TYR A 540 3.83 -29.42 -1.00
CA TYR A 540 2.75 -29.42 -0.01
C TYR A 540 3.15 -30.20 1.25
N ILE A 541 3.72 -31.40 1.09
CA ILE A 541 4.23 -32.21 2.20
C ILE A 541 5.33 -31.48 2.97
N ASP A 542 6.29 -30.87 2.27
CA ASP A 542 7.38 -30.09 2.87
C ASP A 542 6.84 -28.96 3.76
N VAL A 543 5.81 -28.25 3.27
CA VAL A 543 5.18 -27.14 3.98
C VAL A 543 4.42 -27.60 5.22
N VAL A 544 3.67 -28.70 5.13
CA VAL A 544 2.95 -29.27 6.29
C VAL A 544 3.95 -29.68 7.38
N ARG A 545 5.06 -30.32 7.01
CA ARG A 545 6.14 -30.69 7.94
C ARG A 545 6.83 -29.47 8.53
N ALA A 546 7.14 -28.46 7.70
CA ALA A 546 7.76 -27.23 8.15
C ALA A 546 6.87 -26.53 9.18
N HIS A 547 5.57 -26.38 8.89
CA HIS A 547 4.59 -25.83 9.82
C HIS A 547 4.59 -26.58 11.16
N HIS A 548 4.55 -27.91 11.12
CA HIS A 548 4.61 -28.74 12.32
C HIS A 548 5.87 -28.49 13.15
N TRP A 549 7.05 -28.52 12.53
CA TRP A 549 8.30 -28.34 13.25
C TRP A 549 8.49 -26.91 13.76
N VAL A 550 7.98 -25.91 13.06
CA VAL A 550 7.93 -24.54 13.58
C VAL A 550 7.07 -24.49 14.85
N TRP A 551 5.87 -25.09 14.82
CA TRP A 551 5.00 -25.18 15.98
C TRP A 551 5.67 -25.90 17.15
N GLN A 552 6.29 -27.06 16.93
CA GLN A 552 6.94 -27.84 17.99
C GLN A 552 8.12 -27.12 18.63
N THR A 553 8.93 -26.42 17.82
CA THR A 553 10.17 -25.80 18.30
C THR A 553 9.99 -24.40 18.88
N SER A 554 9.02 -23.63 18.38
CA SER A 554 8.86 -22.22 18.76
C SER A 554 7.48 -21.87 19.35
N ARG A 555 6.50 -22.78 19.27
CA ARG A 555 5.09 -22.53 19.61
C ARG A 555 4.51 -21.32 18.87
N ILE A 556 4.94 -21.11 17.63
CA ILE A 556 4.42 -20.05 16.75
C ILE A 556 3.39 -20.65 15.80
N LEU A 557 2.22 -20.01 15.72
CA LEU A 557 1.17 -20.29 14.73
C LEU A 557 1.33 -19.33 13.55
N HIS A 558 1.04 -19.80 12.34
CA HIS A 558 1.18 -19.01 11.11
C HIS A 558 0.04 -18.01 10.94
N GLN A 559 -1.21 -18.44 11.14
CA GLN A 559 -2.45 -17.64 11.04
C GLN A 559 -2.84 -17.11 9.65
N ASP A 560 -1.94 -17.17 8.66
CA ASP A 560 -2.22 -16.67 7.31
C ASP A 560 -1.76 -17.62 6.20
N ILE A 561 -2.10 -18.90 6.29
CA ILE A 561 -1.85 -19.84 5.20
C ILE A 561 -2.68 -19.40 3.98
N SER A 562 -2.00 -19.18 2.86
CA SER A 562 -2.62 -18.71 1.62
C SER A 562 -1.81 -19.12 0.39
N THR A 563 -2.38 -18.94 -0.80
CA THR A 563 -1.73 -19.28 -2.08
C THR A 563 -0.46 -18.50 -2.37
N ASN A 564 -0.28 -17.30 -1.79
CA ASN A 564 0.92 -16.50 -1.97
C ASN A 564 2.04 -16.87 -0.98
N ASN A 565 1.69 -17.60 0.07
CA ASN A 565 2.58 -17.90 1.20
C ASN A 565 3.20 -19.29 1.11
N ILE A 566 2.73 -20.11 0.16
CA ILE A 566 3.34 -21.39 -0.19
C ILE A 566 4.12 -21.22 -1.49
N MET A 567 5.44 -21.37 -1.42
CA MET A 567 6.36 -21.17 -2.52
C MET A 567 7.30 -22.37 -2.68
N TRP A 568 8.12 -22.36 -3.73
CA TRP A 568 9.09 -23.42 -3.97
C TRP A 568 10.38 -22.93 -4.61
N PHE A 569 11.44 -23.73 -4.53
CA PHE A 569 12.67 -23.55 -5.31
C PHE A 569 13.33 -24.90 -5.63
N ARG A 570 14.36 -24.90 -6.48
CA ARG A 570 15.22 -26.07 -6.70
C ARG A 570 16.52 -25.93 -5.92
N ASP A 571 16.90 -26.97 -5.18
CA ASP A 571 18.21 -27.03 -4.55
C ASP A 571 19.33 -27.22 -5.59
N ALA A 572 20.59 -27.24 -5.15
CA ALA A 572 21.74 -27.45 -6.03
C ALA A 572 21.71 -28.80 -6.78
N GLY A 573 20.98 -29.78 -6.27
CA GLY A 573 20.76 -31.08 -6.91
C GLY A 573 19.55 -31.12 -7.84
N GLY A 574 18.85 -30.00 -8.04
CA GLY A 574 17.65 -29.90 -8.87
C GLY A 574 16.36 -30.39 -8.21
N ARG A 575 16.41 -30.79 -6.93
CA ARG A 575 15.22 -31.27 -6.19
C ARG A 575 14.31 -30.11 -5.87
N VAL A 576 13.00 -30.32 -6.03
CA VAL A 576 11.98 -29.35 -5.64
C VAL A 576 11.87 -29.33 -4.11
N ILE A 577 11.87 -28.13 -3.55
CA ILE A 577 11.74 -27.88 -2.11
C ILE A 577 10.58 -26.91 -1.88
N GLY A 578 9.62 -27.32 -1.04
CA GLY A 578 8.53 -26.46 -0.60
C GLY A 578 8.96 -25.52 0.53
N VAL A 579 8.44 -24.29 0.50
CA VAL A 579 8.77 -23.23 1.46
C VAL A 579 7.52 -22.51 1.95
N LEU A 580 7.39 -22.39 3.27
CA LEU A 580 6.38 -21.57 3.92
C LEU A 580 6.91 -20.15 4.20
N CYS A 581 6.23 -19.16 3.64
CA CYS A 581 6.58 -17.74 3.65
C CYS A 581 5.54 -16.90 4.42
N ASP A 582 5.89 -15.64 4.70
CA ASP A 582 5.01 -14.59 5.23
C ASP A 582 4.50 -14.81 6.67
N TRP A 583 5.41 -14.63 7.63
CA TRP A 583 5.14 -14.78 9.08
C TRP A 583 4.65 -13.47 9.73
N ASP A 584 4.06 -12.57 8.94
CA ASP A 584 3.58 -11.24 9.35
C ASP A 584 2.45 -11.28 10.39
N LEU A 585 1.58 -12.28 10.30
CA LEU A 585 0.46 -12.50 11.22
C LEU A 585 0.77 -13.56 12.28
N ALA A 586 1.99 -14.10 12.26
CA ALA A 586 2.36 -15.19 13.14
C ALA A 586 2.35 -14.74 14.61
N LYS A 587 1.83 -15.61 15.48
CA LYS A 587 1.75 -15.34 16.92
C LYS A 587 2.31 -16.49 17.72
N LYS A 588 3.09 -16.13 18.73
CA LYS A 588 3.50 -17.07 19.77
C LYS A 588 2.27 -17.46 20.60
N TYR A 589 1.99 -18.75 20.64
CA TYR A 589 0.94 -19.31 21.48
C TYR A 589 1.33 -19.18 22.96
N THR A 590 0.35 -18.80 23.78
CA THR A 590 0.50 -18.75 25.24
C THR A 590 -0.71 -19.45 25.86
N GLU A 591 -0.49 -20.30 26.86
CA GLU A 591 -1.59 -21.05 27.53
C GLU A 591 -2.63 -20.11 28.16
N ALA A 592 -2.20 -18.91 28.59
CA ALA A 592 -3.09 -17.86 29.09
C ALA A 592 -4.10 -17.33 28.04
N ALA A 593 -3.82 -17.49 26.74
CA ALA A 593 -4.78 -17.16 25.69
C ALA A 593 -5.95 -18.16 25.70
N SER A 594 -5.67 -19.46 25.84
CA SER A 594 -6.68 -20.52 25.94
C SER A 594 -7.62 -20.32 27.14
N SER A 595 -7.08 -19.95 28.30
CA SER A 595 -7.88 -19.69 29.51
C SER A 595 -8.76 -18.43 29.42
N ARG A 596 -8.41 -17.47 28.55
CA ARG A 596 -9.23 -16.27 28.33
C ARG A 596 -10.46 -16.59 27.50
N SER A 597 -10.36 -17.42 26.47
CA SER A 597 -11.47 -17.88 25.61
C SER A 597 -12.62 -18.47 26.42
N SER A 598 -12.30 -19.34 27.39
CA SER A 598 -13.29 -19.98 28.26
C SER A 598 -13.92 -19.03 29.28
N SER A 599 -13.31 -17.87 29.54
CA SER A 599 -13.75 -16.88 30.52
C SER A 599 -14.51 -15.69 29.92
N CYS A 600 -14.21 -15.29 28.67
CA CYS A 600 -14.85 -14.16 28.00
C CYS A 600 -16.17 -14.53 27.31
N GLU A 601 -16.33 -15.76 26.83
CA GLU A 601 -17.63 -16.27 26.33
C GLU A 601 -18.69 -16.32 27.44
N ASN A 602 -18.27 -16.49 28.70
CA ASN A 602 -19.17 -16.53 29.85
C ASN A 602 -19.78 -15.16 30.19
N LYS A 603 -19.13 -14.05 29.84
CA LYS A 603 -19.59 -12.70 30.19
C LYS A 603 -20.63 -12.14 29.21
N ALA A 604 -20.78 -12.73 28.03
CA ALA A 604 -21.80 -12.32 27.06
C ALA A 604 -23.21 -12.84 27.41
N ALA A 605 -23.32 -13.89 28.23
CA ALA A 605 -24.60 -14.46 28.65
C ALA A 605 -25.27 -13.70 29.82
N ASP A 606 -24.48 -12.98 30.63
CA ASP A 606 -24.99 -12.24 31.80
C ASP A 606 -25.62 -10.88 31.45
N ALA A 607 -25.48 -10.39 30.22
CA ALA A 607 -26.00 -9.08 29.80
C ALA A 607 -27.45 -9.12 29.24
N ALA A 608 -28.09 -10.30 29.17
CA ALA A 608 -29.40 -10.46 28.55
C ALA A 608 -30.58 -10.51 29.55
N GLY A 609 -30.38 -10.22 30.83
CA GLY A 609 -31.45 -10.33 31.82
C GLY A 609 -31.26 -9.48 33.07
N THR A 610 -31.36 -8.16 32.97
CA THR A 610 -31.79 -7.34 34.12
C THR A 610 -32.42 -6.04 33.64
N SER A 611 -33.67 -5.81 34.06
CA SER A 611 -34.42 -4.56 33.89
C SER A 611 -33.75 -3.41 34.64
N ALA A 612 -33.92 -2.21 34.10
CA ALA A 612 -33.51 -0.96 34.73
C ALA A 612 -34.17 -0.76 36.10
N GLU A 613 -33.38 -0.35 37.11
CA GLU A 613 -33.61 0.83 37.95
C GLU A 613 -32.49 0.96 39.02
N ASP A 614 -31.99 2.19 39.16
CA ASP A 614 -31.29 2.83 40.28
C ASP A 614 -30.07 2.15 40.97
N ALA A 615 -28.89 2.77 40.81
CA ALA A 615 -28.33 3.69 41.80
C ALA A 615 -26.81 3.91 41.63
N ASN A 616 -26.47 5.18 41.78
CA ASN A 616 -25.16 5.81 41.76
C ASN A 616 -24.31 5.47 43.01
N ALA A 617 -23.03 5.09 42.85
CA ALA A 617 -21.96 5.43 43.80
C ALA A 617 -20.54 5.12 43.24
N ASN A 618 -19.74 6.18 43.18
CA ASN A 618 -18.30 6.27 42.96
C ASN A 618 -17.44 5.04 43.29
N LYS A 619 -16.60 4.63 42.34
CA LYS A 619 -15.17 4.35 42.57
C LYS A 619 -14.38 4.54 41.27
N SER A 620 -13.39 5.41 41.36
CA SER A 620 -12.35 5.69 40.38
C SER A 620 -11.48 4.46 40.16
N ASP A 621 -11.31 4.05 38.90
CA ASP A 621 -10.08 3.47 38.36
C ASP A 621 -10.09 3.63 36.83
N GLU A 622 -9.02 4.20 36.30
CA GLU A 622 -8.77 4.41 34.88
C GLU A 622 -8.61 3.07 34.16
N GLU A 623 -9.57 2.68 33.33
CA GLU A 623 -9.33 1.66 32.29
C GLU A 623 -9.96 2.06 30.95
N THR A 624 -9.04 2.32 30.03
CA THR A 624 -9.17 2.57 28.60
C THR A 624 -9.98 1.47 27.88
N LYS A 625 -11.31 1.54 27.94
CA LYS A 625 -12.21 0.85 26.99
C LYS A 625 -12.57 1.79 25.84
N SER A 626 -11.66 1.95 24.88
CA SER A 626 -12.02 2.45 23.54
C SER A 626 -11.96 1.31 22.53
N THR A 627 -13.14 0.86 22.11
CA THR A 627 -13.48 0.31 20.78
C THR A 627 -12.29 -0.12 19.91
N ASN A 628 -11.84 -1.36 20.08
CA ASN A 628 -10.80 -1.98 19.26
C ASN A 628 -11.36 -3.25 18.57
N THR A 629 -12.50 -3.12 17.90
CA THR A 629 -13.18 -4.24 17.21
C THR A 629 -12.55 -4.63 15.87
N HIS A 630 -11.36 -4.11 15.54
CA HIS A 630 -10.66 -4.42 14.28
C HIS A 630 -9.46 -5.37 14.43
N LYS A 631 -9.14 -5.85 15.64
CA LYS A 631 -7.92 -6.66 15.91
C LYS A 631 -8.11 -8.19 15.83
N ASP A 632 -9.31 -8.65 15.47
CA ASP A 632 -9.78 -9.95 15.94
C ASP A 632 -10.00 -11.00 14.82
N HIS A 633 -9.93 -10.63 13.54
CA HIS A 633 -10.07 -11.58 12.42
C HIS A 633 -8.88 -11.46 11.45
N ALA A 634 -7.69 -11.84 11.91
CA ALA A 634 -6.50 -11.91 11.05
C ALA A 634 -6.54 -13.22 10.22
N GLY A 635 -6.14 -13.14 8.95
CA GLY A 635 -6.08 -14.27 8.02
C GLY A 635 -6.80 -14.02 6.70
N THR A 636 -6.52 -14.86 5.71
CA THR A 636 -7.10 -14.76 4.36
C THR A 636 -8.44 -15.53 4.30
N PRO A 637 -9.61 -14.85 4.15
CA PRO A 637 -10.92 -15.48 4.38
C PRO A 637 -11.21 -16.81 3.65
N PRO A 638 -10.83 -16.99 2.37
CA PRO A 638 -10.97 -18.28 1.70
C PRO A 638 -10.31 -19.46 2.43
N PHE A 639 -9.23 -19.22 3.17
CA PHE A 639 -8.44 -20.26 3.85
C PHE A 639 -8.67 -20.29 5.36
N MET A 640 -9.31 -19.28 5.95
CA MET A 640 -9.58 -19.26 7.39
C MET A 640 -10.43 -20.45 7.84
N ALA A 641 -10.09 -21.03 8.98
CA ALA A 641 -10.88 -22.07 9.65
C ALA A 641 -12.32 -21.61 9.92
N THR A 642 -13.28 -22.53 9.85
CA THR A 642 -14.71 -22.21 9.94
C THR A 642 -15.08 -21.61 11.29
N ASP A 643 -14.47 -22.09 12.37
CA ASP A 643 -14.64 -21.54 13.72
C ASP A 643 -14.21 -20.07 13.81
N LEU A 644 -13.15 -19.67 13.09
CA LEU A 644 -12.65 -18.30 13.06
C LEU A 644 -13.52 -17.36 12.22
N LEU A 645 -14.27 -17.89 11.24
CA LEU A 645 -15.15 -17.12 10.36
C LEU A 645 -16.52 -16.79 10.97
N ARG A 646 -17.01 -17.63 11.90
CA ARG A 646 -18.39 -17.55 12.44
C ARG A 646 -18.62 -16.41 13.45
N GLY A 647 -17.56 -15.76 13.94
CA GLY A 647 -17.65 -14.46 14.63
C GLY A 647 -18.62 -14.40 15.82
N TYR A 648 -18.64 -15.40 16.70
CA TYR A 648 -19.48 -15.37 17.92
C TYR A 648 -18.82 -14.56 19.04
N GLY A 649 -18.88 -13.22 18.96
CA GLY A 649 -18.41 -12.35 20.04
C GLY A 649 -16.90 -12.10 20.03
N ALA A 650 -16.22 -12.27 21.17
CA ALA A 650 -14.77 -12.11 21.23
C ALA A 650 -14.10 -13.12 20.29
N ALA A 651 -13.06 -12.69 19.55
CA ALA A 651 -12.43 -13.59 18.60
C ALA A 651 -11.93 -14.88 19.27
N PRO A 652 -12.27 -16.06 18.71
CA PRO A 652 -11.77 -17.32 19.21
C PRO A 652 -10.25 -17.36 19.16
N VAL A 653 -9.64 -18.02 20.14
CA VAL A 653 -8.20 -18.22 20.19
C VAL A 653 -7.79 -19.10 19.02
N HIS A 654 -6.79 -18.64 18.25
CA HIS A 654 -6.21 -19.43 17.17
C HIS A 654 -5.45 -20.63 17.74
N LEU A 655 -5.75 -21.83 17.23
CA LEU A 655 -5.17 -23.11 17.64
C LEU A 655 -4.39 -23.73 16.48
N TYR A 656 -3.54 -24.72 16.78
CA TYR A 656 -2.78 -25.45 15.78
C TYR A 656 -3.67 -26.09 14.70
N ARG A 657 -4.80 -26.68 15.12
CA ARG A 657 -5.80 -27.25 14.19
C ARG A 657 -6.36 -26.24 13.18
N HIS A 658 -6.38 -24.95 13.50
CA HIS A 658 -6.89 -23.93 12.57
C HIS A 658 -5.93 -23.71 11.40
N ASP A 659 -4.62 -23.76 11.63
CA ASP A 659 -3.65 -23.70 10.53
C ASP A 659 -3.71 -24.97 9.67
N LEU A 660 -3.95 -26.15 10.27
CA LEU A 660 -4.18 -27.40 9.51
C LEU A 660 -5.46 -27.33 8.66
N GLU A 661 -6.54 -26.77 9.20
CA GLU A 661 -7.78 -26.53 8.46
C GLU A 661 -7.55 -25.55 7.30
N SER A 662 -6.71 -24.53 7.49
CA SER A 662 -6.29 -23.64 6.40
C SER A 662 -5.47 -24.34 5.32
N LEU A 663 -4.56 -25.25 5.68
CA LEU A 663 -3.83 -26.08 4.73
C LEU A 663 -4.80 -26.98 3.93
N PHE A 664 -5.80 -27.57 4.57
CA PHE A 664 -6.85 -28.34 3.90
C PHE A 664 -7.65 -27.49 2.91
N TYR A 665 -8.15 -26.32 3.32
CA TYR A 665 -8.87 -25.44 2.40
C TYR A 665 -8.01 -24.95 1.25
N PHE A 666 -6.73 -24.69 1.50
CA PHE A 666 -5.78 -24.40 0.45
C PHE A 666 -5.65 -25.56 -0.55
N LEU A 667 -5.55 -26.81 -0.10
CA LEU A 667 -5.47 -27.98 -0.99
C LEU A 667 -6.73 -28.12 -1.86
N VAL A 668 -7.92 -27.94 -1.28
CA VAL A 668 -9.19 -27.95 -2.02
C VAL A 668 -9.20 -26.83 -3.06
N TYR A 669 -8.78 -25.62 -2.66
CA TYR A 669 -8.72 -24.46 -3.54
C TYR A 669 -7.77 -24.69 -4.73
N PHE A 670 -6.59 -25.24 -4.47
CA PHE A 670 -5.64 -25.60 -5.51
C PHE A 670 -6.21 -26.63 -6.48
N CYS A 671 -6.79 -27.72 -5.96
CA CYS A 671 -7.41 -28.78 -6.78
C CYS A 671 -8.55 -28.27 -7.67
N ALA A 672 -9.36 -27.34 -7.15
CA ALA A 672 -10.50 -26.78 -7.89
C ALA A 672 -10.11 -25.69 -8.90
N GLY A 673 -9.00 -24.97 -8.66
CA GLY A 673 -8.64 -23.78 -9.43
C GLY A 673 -7.41 -23.91 -10.35
N TRP A 674 -6.49 -24.86 -10.10
CA TRP A 674 -5.20 -24.88 -10.80
C TRP A 674 -5.32 -25.39 -12.23
N ASP A 675 -4.85 -24.56 -13.17
CA ASP A 675 -4.75 -24.88 -14.59
C ASP A 675 -3.28 -25.14 -14.94
N PRO A 676 -2.87 -26.41 -15.13
CA PRO A 676 -1.49 -26.77 -15.43
C PRO A 676 -1.01 -26.29 -16.80
N GLU A 677 -1.92 -26.13 -17.77
CA GLU A 677 -1.56 -25.68 -19.12
C GLU A 677 -1.22 -24.20 -19.12
N LYS A 678 -2.03 -23.39 -18.41
CA LYS A 678 -1.80 -21.95 -18.29
C LYS A 678 -0.83 -21.58 -17.18
N ARG A 679 -0.52 -22.51 -16.27
CA ARG A 679 0.29 -22.28 -15.06
C ARG A 679 -0.28 -21.15 -14.21
N THR A 680 -1.60 -21.16 -14.05
CA THR A 680 -2.36 -20.14 -13.32
C THR A 680 -3.32 -20.78 -12.34
N LEU A 681 -3.54 -20.12 -11.20
CA LEU A 681 -4.58 -20.50 -10.26
C LEU A 681 -5.85 -19.66 -10.50
N ASN A 682 -6.90 -20.30 -11.03
CA ASN A 682 -8.17 -19.66 -11.30
C ASN A 682 -9.02 -19.53 -10.03
N SER A 683 -10.01 -18.63 -10.08
CA SER A 683 -11.05 -18.54 -9.05
C SER A 683 -11.80 -19.86 -8.88
N MET A 684 -12.26 -20.12 -7.65
CA MET A 684 -13.14 -21.25 -7.33
C MET A 684 -14.42 -21.27 -8.19
N PRO A 685 -15.03 -22.45 -8.41
CA PRO A 685 -16.36 -22.56 -9.00
C PRO A 685 -17.36 -21.64 -8.30
N ALA A 686 -18.10 -20.85 -9.09
CA ALA A 686 -19.02 -19.81 -8.61
C ALA A 686 -18.40 -18.77 -7.63
N ARG A 687 -17.07 -18.69 -7.54
CA ARG A 687 -16.32 -17.89 -6.56
C ARG A 687 -16.73 -18.16 -5.11
N GLN A 688 -17.09 -19.42 -4.83
CA GLN A 688 -17.32 -19.87 -3.46
C GLN A 688 -16.06 -19.62 -2.63
N TRP A 689 -16.25 -19.21 -1.38
CA TRP A 689 -15.24 -18.76 -0.42
C TRP A 689 -14.50 -17.45 -0.75
N GLU A 690 -14.65 -16.91 -1.97
CA GLU A 690 -14.01 -15.64 -2.38
C GLU A 690 -14.94 -14.43 -2.25
N ARG A 691 -16.25 -14.65 -2.12
CA ARG A 691 -17.28 -13.60 -2.06
C ARG A 691 -18.24 -13.80 -0.90
N GLY A 692 -18.74 -12.67 -0.39
CA GLY A 692 -19.69 -12.61 0.71
C GLY A 692 -19.07 -12.03 1.98
N THR A 693 -19.85 -12.01 3.05
CA THR A 693 -19.37 -11.74 4.40
C THR A 693 -18.60 -12.94 4.96
N LEU A 694 -17.84 -12.77 6.04
CA LEU A 694 -17.17 -13.91 6.71
C LEU A 694 -18.17 -14.99 7.12
N ALA A 695 -19.38 -14.60 7.54
CA ALA A 695 -20.47 -15.52 7.86
C ALA A 695 -20.99 -16.28 6.64
N ASP A 696 -21.04 -15.65 5.46
CA ASP A 696 -21.43 -16.33 4.22
C ASP A 696 -20.38 -17.36 3.82
N ILE A 697 -19.09 -17.03 3.95
CA ILE A 697 -17.99 -17.97 3.69
C ILE A 697 -18.04 -19.14 4.68
N ALA A 698 -18.28 -18.88 5.97
CA ALA A 698 -18.43 -19.92 6.96
C ALA A 698 -19.56 -20.90 6.62
N ARG A 699 -20.72 -20.38 6.17
CA ARG A 699 -21.86 -21.22 5.78
C ARG A 699 -21.54 -22.07 4.54
N GLN A 700 -20.89 -21.50 3.54
CA GLN A 700 -20.47 -22.26 2.36
C GLN A 700 -19.49 -23.39 2.72
N LYS A 701 -18.61 -23.18 3.72
CA LYS A 701 -17.70 -24.22 4.23
C LYS A 701 -18.43 -25.29 5.03
N GLU A 702 -19.43 -24.89 5.81
CA GLU A 702 -20.32 -25.82 6.53
C GLU A 702 -21.08 -26.71 5.54
N ASP A 703 -21.69 -26.12 4.51
CA ASP A 703 -22.38 -26.85 3.45
C ASP A 703 -21.42 -27.82 2.76
N PHE A 704 -20.21 -27.36 2.42
CA PHE A 704 -19.17 -28.21 1.84
C PHE A 704 -18.83 -29.42 2.75
N LEU A 705 -18.60 -29.19 4.05
CA LEU A 705 -18.23 -30.25 5.01
C LEU A 705 -19.38 -31.19 5.39
N THR A 706 -20.64 -30.84 5.14
CA THR A 706 -21.82 -31.61 5.58
C THR A 706 -22.66 -32.19 4.44
N ASP A 707 -22.56 -31.65 3.23
CA ASP A 707 -23.25 -32.15 2.03
C ASP A 707 -22.24 -32.70 1.02
N VAL A 708 -22.32 -34.02 0.78
CA VAL A 708 -21.47 -34.73 -0.19
C VAL A 708 -21.67 -34.18 -1.60
N THR A 709 -22.86 -33.70 -1.94
CA THR A 709 -23.15 -33.10 -3.26
C THR A 709 -22.39 -31.79 -3.43
N ALA A 710 -22.32 -30.97 -2.37
CA ALA A 710 -21.57 -29.72 -2.37
C ALA A 710 -20.05 -29.97 -2.47
N PHE A 711 -19.55 -30.98 -1.76
CA PHE A 711 -18.17 -31.46 -1.87
C PHE A 711 -17.82 -31.89 -3.31
N GLU A 712 -18.65 -32.74 -3.91
CA GLU A 712 -18.45 -33.22 -5.27
C GLU A 712 -18.53 -32.10 -6.31
N PHE A 713 -19.50 -31.20 -6.17
CA PHE A 713 -19.66 -30.05 -7.06
C PHE A 713 -18.41 -29.15 -7.08
N MET A 714 -17.78 -28.94 -5.92
CA MET A 714 -16.60 -28.08 -5.79
C MET A 714 -15.39 -28.62 -6.58
N LEU A 715 -15.26 -29.94 -6.69
CA LEU A 715 -14.13 -30.60 -7.36
C LEU A 715 -14.49 -31.14 -8.75
N ALA A 716 -15.74 -31.02 -9.19
CA ALA A 716 -16.21 -31.52 -10.48
C ALA A 716 -15.45 -30.92 -11.69
N GLY A 717 -14.93 -29.69 -11.53
CA GLY A 717 -14.12 -29.01 -12.54
C GLY A 717 -12.61 -29.21 -12.42
N ALA A 718 -12.14 -30.03 -11.47
CA ALA A 718 -10.71 -30.23 -11.24
C ALA A 718 -10.04 -30.85 -12.48
N HIS A 719 -8.82 -30.38 -12.77
CA HIS A 719 -8.07 -30.88 -13.92
C HIS A 719 -7.80 -32.39 -13.80
N PRO A 720 -7.89 -33.20 -14.89
CA PRO A 720 -7.69 -34.66 -14.82
C PRO A 720 -6.37 -35.11 -14.19
N LEU A 721 -5.29 -34.33 -14.35
CA LEU A 721 -4.00 -34.59 -13.69
C LEU A 721 -4.08 -34.59 -12.16
N LEU A 722 -5.03 -33.83 -11.59
CA LEU A 722 -5.23 -33.72 -10.15
C LEU A 722 -6.09 -34.84 -9.58
N LYS A 723 -6.55 -35.80 -10.40
CA LYS A 723 -7.32 -36.96 -9.93
C LYS A 723 -6.68 -37.69 -8.73
N PRO A 724 -5.35 -37.92 -8.67
CA PRO A 724 -4.73 -38.53 -7.48
C PRO A 724 -4.93 -37.73 -6.18
N LEU A 725 -5.18 -36.42 -6.29
CA LEU A 725 -5.39 -35.51 -5.17
C LEU A 725 -6.87 -35.25 -4.89
N ALA A 726 -7.71 -35.24 -5.93
CA ALA A 726 -9.06 -34.67 -5.91
C ALA A 726 -10.19 -35.66 -6.26
N ASP A 727 -9.90 -36.94 -6.54
CA ASP A 727 -10.95 -37.94 -6.81
C ASP A 727 -11.90 -38.06 -5.61
N THR A 728 -13.17 -37.69 -5.83
CA THR A 728 -14.18 -37.65 -4.78
C THR A 728 -14.82 -39.01 -4.49
N GLN A 729 -14.66 -39.97 -5.42
CA GLN A 729 -15.17 -41.33 -5.32
C GLN A 729 -14.09 -42.33 -4.88
N GLY A 730 -12.81 -41.98 -5.03
CA GLY A 730 -11.68 -42.79 -4.59
C GLY A 730 -11.10 -42.39 -3.23
N GLU A 731 -9.91 -42.89 -2.92
CA GLU A 731 -9.16 -42.55 -1.70
C GLU A 731 -8.13 -41.45 -1.98
N SER A 732 -8.57 -40.33 -2.56
CA SER A 732 -7.68 -39.19 -2.79
C SER A 732 -7.30 -38.47 -1.48
N TRP A 733 -6.23 -37.68 -1.53
CA TRP A 733 -5.82 -36.84 -0.39
C TRP A 733 -6.96 -35.96 0.13
N VAL A 734 -7.66 -35.28 -0.80
CA VAL A 734 -8.77 -34.40 -0.44
C VAL A 734 -9.91 -35.19 0.20
N LYS A 735 -10.24 -36.39 -0.31
CA LYS A 735 -11.32 -37.21 0.26
C LYS A 735 -11.01 -37.69 1.68
N ARG A 736 -9.78 -38.16 1.93
CA ARG A 736 -9.37 -38.61 3.27
C ARG A 736 -9.35 -37.47 4.28
N LEU A 737 -8.79 -36.32 3.90
CA LEU A 737 -8.83 -35.13 4.75
C LEU A 737 -10.27 -34.66 4.97
N TYR A 738 -11.11 -34.66 3.94
CA TYR A 738 -12.52 -34.29 4.04
C TYR A 738 -13.25 -35.10 5.12
N ALA A 739 -12.98 -36.41 5.23
CA ALA A 739 -13.59 -37.24 6.27
C ALA A 739 -13.28 -36.74 7.70
N HIS A 740 -12.00 -36.43 7.98
CA HIS A 740 -11.58 -35.86 9.26
C HIS A 740 -12.19 -34.48 9.53
N PHE A 741 -12.18 -33.59 8.53
CA PHE A 741 -12.71 -32.23 8.70
C PHE A 741 -14.25 -32.20 8.78
N SER A 742 -14.95 -33.11 8.10
CA SER A 742 -16.40 -33.29 8.19
C SER A 742 -16.81 -33.76 9.60
N GLU A 743 -16.11 -34.77 10.14
CA GLU A 743 -16.33 -35.23 11.52
C GLU A 743 -16.01 -34.12 12.53
N ASN A 744 -14.92 -33.36 12.33
CA ASN A 744 -14.61 -32.19 13.15
C ASN A 744 -15.73 -31.14 13.13
N GLU A 745 -16.36 -30.87 11.99
CA GLU A 745 -17.49 -29.94 11.90
C GLU A 745 -18.74 -30.49 12.61
N PHE A 746 -19.02 -31.79 12.54
CA PHE A 746 -20.09 -32.42 13.29
C PHE A 746 -19.89 -32.30 14.82
N ARG A 747 -18.65 -32.49 15.29
CA ARG A 747 -18.27 -32.25 16.69
C ARG A 747 -18.39 -30.77 17.06
N ALA A 748 -17.92 -29.87 16.21
CA ALA A 748 -18.03 -28.43 16.42
C ALA A 748 -19.50 -28.00 16.57
N PHE A 749 -20.40 -28.53 15.75
CA PHE A 749 -21.84 -28.31 15.87
C PHE A 749 -22.38 -28.79 17.22
N SER A 750 -21.99 -29.99 17.65
CA SER A 750 -22.39 -30.57 18.94
C SER A 750 -21.90 -29.74 20.14
N ILE A 751 -20.65 -29.27 20.08
CA ILE A 751 -20.04 -28.35 21.06
C ILE A 751 -20.85 -27.05 21.13
N ARG A 752 -21.15 -26.43 19.98
CA ARG A 752 -21.96 -25.19 19.93
C ARG A 752 -23.34 -25.40 20.57
N LEU A 753 -23.99 -26.51 20.28
CA LEU A 753 -25.30 -26.85 20.84
C LEU A 753 -25.23 -27.04 22.37
N LEU A 754 -24.21 -27.73 22.88
CA LEU A 754 -24.00 -27.93 24.31
C LEU A 754 -23.68 -26.62 25.03
N ARG A 755 -22.81 -25.77 24.47
CA ARG A 755 -22.51 -24.44 25.02
C ARG A 755 -23.78 -23.60 25.15
N ARG A 756 -24.67 -23.62 24.15
CA ARG A 756 -25.97 -22.94 24.20
C ARG A 756 -26.91 -23.51 25.28
N ARG A 757 -26.90 -24.82 25.50
CA ARG A 757 -27.68 -25.45 26.58
C ARG A 757 -27.11 -25.11 27.97
N LEU A 758 -25.79 -24.99 28.07
CA LEU A 758 -25.09 -24.64 29.30
C LEU A 758 -25.34 -23.18 29.69
N SER A 759 -25.45 -22.25 28.72
CA SER A 759 -25.78 -20.85 29.02
C SER A 759 -27.18 -20.68 29.62
N SER A 760 -28.12 -21.59 29.34
CA SER A 760 -29.47 -21.58 29.90
C SER A 760 -29.64 -22.48 31.14
N THR A 761 -28.57 -23.09 31.66
CA THR A 761 -28.63 -24.08 32.75
C THR A 761 -27.67 -23.67 33.87
N SER A 762 -28.11 -23.69 35.14
CA SER A 762 -27.22 -23.42 36.28
C SER A 762 -26.04 -24.41 36.27
N ARG A 763 -24.81 -23.87 36.28
CA ARG A 763 -23.55 -24.66 36.26
C ARG A 763 -23.42 -25.59 37.47
N PHE A 764 -24.07 -25.24 38.58
CA PHE A 764 -24.03 -26.02 39.81
C PHE A 764 -25.08 -27.12 39.87
N SER A 765 -26.05 -27.12 38.94
CA SER A 765 -27.03 -28.20 38.80
C SER A 765 -26.36 -29.48 38.28
N GLU A 766 -26.92 -30.63 38.63
CA GLU A 766 -26.45 -31.93 38.13
C GLU A 766 -26.44 -32.00 36.59
N ARG A 767 -27.45 -31.40 35.95
CA ARG A 767 -27.53 -31.26 34.49
C ARG A 767 -26.44 -30.35 33.93
N GLY A 768 -26.13 -29.24 34.61
CA GLY A 768 -25.04 -28.34 34.25
C GLY A 768 -23.67 -29.00 34.36
N LYS A 769 -23.42 -29.76 35.44
CA LYS A 769 -22.18 -30.56 35.60
C LYS A 769 -22.04 -31.61 34.50
N LYS A 770 -23.12 -32.32 34.17
CA LYS A 770 -23.12 -33.30 33.07
C LYS A 770 -22.77 -32.65 31.73
N TYR A 771 -23.36 -31.50 31.41
CA TYR A 771 -23.03 -30.78 30.17
C TYR A 771 -21.58 -30.28 30.12
N GLN A 772 -21.01 -29.87 31.27
CA GLN A 772 -19.60 -29.47 31.32
C GLN A 772 -18.66 -30.65 31.05
N GLU A 773 -18.97 -31.82 31.59
CA GLU A 773 -18.16 -33.02 31.36
C GLU A 773 -18.26 -33.50 29.91
N GLU A 774 -19.48 -33.51 29.35
CA GLU A 774 -19.70 -33.84 27.94
C GLU A 774 -19.00 -32.84 27.00
N LEU A 775 -19.03 -31.55 27.34
CA LEU A 775 -18.34 -30.50 26.60
C LEU A 775 -16.82 -30.73 26.59
N ARG A 776 -16.21 -30.99 27.76
CA ARG A 776 -14.76 -31.28 27.85
C ARG A 776 -14.37 -32.50 27.04
N LYS A 777 -15.19 -33.55 27.09
CA LYS A 777 -14.97 -34.77 26.33
C LYS A 777 -14.99 -34.48 24.83
N LEU A 778 -16.01 -33.79 24.33
CA LEU A 778 -16.12 -33.44 22.91
C LEU A 778 -15.01 -32.49 22.45
N GLU A 779 -14.61 -31.53 23.28
CA GLU A 779 -13.48 -30.64 22.99
C GLU A 779 -12.15 -31.42 22.88
N ALA A 780 -11.93 -32.41 23.75
CA ALA A 780 -10.76 -33.28 23.69
C ALA A 780 -10.79 -34.20 22.45
N GLU A 781 -11.95 -34.76 22.12
CA GLU A 781 -12.15 -35.57 20.91
C GLU A 781 -11.95 -34.74 19.64
N GLN A 782 -12.39 -33.47 19.63
CA GLN A 782 -12.17 -32.54 18.53
C GLN A 782 -10.68 -32.26 18.33
N GLU A 783 -9.94 -31.96 19.40
CA GLU A 783 -8.51 -31.69 19.31
C GLU A 783 -7.72 -32.95 18.88
N GLY A 784 -8.18 -34.14 19.27
CA GLY A 784 -7.62 -35.42 18.81
C GLY A 784 -8.02 -35.82 17.38
N GLU A 785 -8.94 -35.10 16.73
CA GLU A 785 -9.37 -35.39 15.36
C GLU A 785 -8.45 -34.73 14.32
N ILE A 786 -8.06 -33.48 14.56
CA ILE A 786 -7.26 -32.69 13.63
C ILE A 786 -5.84 -32.58 14.19
N THR A 787 -5.05 -33.64 13.98
CA THR A 787 -3.64 -33.71 14.39
C THR A 787 -2.71 -33.78 13.19
N TYR A 788 -1.42 -33.49 13.41
CA TYR A 788 -0.41 -33.62 12.37
C TYR A 788 -0.29 -35.05 11.84
N GLU A 789 -0.35 -36.04 12.73
CA GLU A 789 -0.17 -37.45 12.40
C GLU A 789 -1.28 -37.95 11.48
N LYS A 790 -2.55 -37.66 11.82
CA LYS A 790 -3.71 -37.98 10.97
C LYS A 790 -3.66 -37.23 9.64
N PHE A 791 -3.21 -35.98 9.66
CA PHE A 791 -3.06 -35.20 8.43
C PHE A 791 -2.02 -35.85 7.49
N MET A 792 -0.86 -36.24 8.02
CA MET A 792 0.21 -36.89 7.24
C MET A 792 -0.18 -38.30 6.77
N GLU A 793 -0.91 -39.06 7.58
CA GLU A 793 -1.50 -40.35 7.21
C GLU A 793 -2.45 -40.19 6.01
N ALA A 794 -3.32 -39.18 6.03
CA ALA A 794 -4.21 -38.88 4.90
C ALA A 794 -3.44 -38.49 3.62
N LEU A 795 -2.25 -37.92 3.75
CA LEU A 795 -1.35 -37.62 2.62
C LEU A 795 -0.48 -38.81 2.19
N GLU A 796 -0.55 -39.96 2.87
CA GLU A 796 0.34 -41.11 2.68
C GLU A 796 1.83 -40.74 2.79
N ALA A 797 2.16 -39.77 3.65
CA ALA A 797 3.51 -39.24 3.79
C ALA A 797 4.11 -39.62 5.16
N PRO A 798 5.41 -39.94 5.24
CA PRO A 798 6.05 -40.21 6.53
C PRO A 798 6.06 -38.95 7.42
N LEU A 799 6.05 -39.14 8.74
CA LEU A 799 5.95 -38.05 9.71
C LEU A 799 7.19 -37.15 9.77
N ASP A 800 8.36 -37.64 9.35
CA ASP A 800 9.63 -36.90 9.34
C ASP A 800 10.40 -37.31 8.07
N VAL A 801 11.51 -36.62 7.77
CA VAL A 801 12.38 -36.90 6.60
C VAL A 801 13.63 -37.65 7.02
#